data_AF-A0AAD3CKS1-F1
#
_entry.id   AF-A0AAD3CKS1-F1
#
_cell.length_a   1.000
_cell.length_b   1.000
_cell.length_c   1.000
_cell.angle_alpha   90.00
_cell.angle_beta   90.00
_cell.angle_gamma   90.00
#
_symmetry.space_group_name_H-M   'P 1'
#
loop_
_entity.id
_entity.type
_entity.pdbx_description
1 polymer ?
#
loop_
_entity_poly.entity_id
_entity_poly.type
_entity_poly.pdbx_seq_one_letter_code
_entity_poly.pdbx_strand_id
1 'polypeptide(L)'
;MGSDSTTQKRQDLLKLINHLRSNPEHDESSEATNVVLSRLLAEVRRTEVEEMRKFIQSCPGISSNSFAMETAHDAMDEAMRHINKNSDQLQTNLLTKQALTNSFFGKEIEALEVSMEESSNDSSSFEKEEEPMIKTHVKKNVSSSNERSLVMKFILGILRCIFMDLPLATTCLFLVTVYCTQSIYYTYYVPIMQSVTWDEDRKEKEYTNYLRTCGREDVSTLNPDDFIVDPENTSPEEAVEMTNKHGMTIFPNLLTLETADKMRDYVLKKNYALSEEEAVWLISNQNRWSFLIGADEDPSIPPVLKEIATNESFQNTISLLMGEDPAMVEFTAITSAYGAGDQNWHSDNNFDGSQMHHARSFVPMYSLFVPLQDTTKEMGATSACPGTHLCGSDNNLSNMCEQLNFQVSDSRGRLAKEGDDRVWKTGDGYLMNLNTYHRGPAHIDPNGPERAMLILTISPRPRGPEFDRRQISLGTSYSGRWDMWGHTMKDLAMIDKIKGFPWKQLRTLGIYKPMGTHRNKSVLWGWDYLTVVCSRIANQQFGFRYDDLEAFLKSINKKGKIYEILFGQLPRDVDELEDPFVWPAYFEETFARCLGYSKIAFGSISLFYLFASLFQKKKMASISRGIKISAFITALGYLALYRISITPWGKDIRSGWAQESPFPDYEQTPVFGETTLPIGSDVLFPMRIDSPFLAGHNLIYNHQPGNMVYNELVSPITKESPAFVVSSMIDSVMTKVQEKNGRFLRQNEVGDWEILPKKNAASMIQRQMLAEGNPIIKSLAQEIKFLKSEARFGRRRNMVSIREHSIERLNKLEERMFDMKLPEEKPSVINQFEIRPVAVMKNAKKDTSNNSESEGYKKGDVVEGYFENDGWFKGTVTSVRRNKVAIAFDDGDFQILTLNKVRKYTKLEVGDEVFSQGKKVVITHISANGHIEVEDVDENIHEDFIFNVRKI
;
A
#
# COMPACT_ATOMS: atom_id res chain seq x y z
N MET A 1 27.29 -1.67 -15.22
CA MET A 1 27.12 -1.73 -16.70
C MET A 1 25.67 -2.13 -16.96
N GLY A 2 24.99 -1.44 -17.88
CA GLY A 2 23.54 -1.54 -18.04
C GLY A 2 23.08 -2.89 -18.58
N SER A 3 22.19 -3.55 -17.85
CA SER A 3 21.31 -4.59 -18.38
C SER A 3 20.17 -3.95 -19.17
N ASP A 4 19.80 -4.60 -20.26
CA ASP A 4 19.31 -3.99 -21.47
C ASP A 4 17.78 -3.83 -21.46
N SER A 5 17.25 -2.69 -20.95
CA SER A 5 15.82 -2.35 -21.08
C SER A 5 15.34 -2.31 -22.54
N THR A 6 16.30 -2.20 -23.47
CA THR A 6 16.13 -2.29 -24.92
C THR A 6 15.61 -3.68 -25.34
N THR A 7 15.95 -4.75 -24.62
CA THR A 7 15.56 -6.12 -24.97
C THR A 7 14.08 -6.40 -24.67
N GLN A 8 13.55 -6.00 -23.50
CA GLN A 8 12.14 -6.20 -23.16
C GLN A 8 11.20 -5.38 -24.07
N LYS A 9 11.53 -4.11 -24.31
CA LYS A 9 10.76 -3.24 -25.21
C LYS A 9 10.80 -3.72 -26.67
N ARG A 10 11.93 -4.30 -27.11
CA ARG A 10 12.06 -4.94 -28.44
C ARG A 10 11.24 -6.22 -28.55
N GLN A 11 11.11 -6.98 -27.46
CA GLN A 11 10.22 -8.15 -27.41
C GLN A 11 8.74 -7.74 -27.49
N ASP A 12 8.32 -6.67 -26.83
CA ASP A 12 6.94 -6.18 -26.91
C ASP A 12 6.58 -5.62 -28.29
N LEU A 13 7.55 -5.01 -28.98
CA LEU A 13 7.41 -4.59 -30.37
C LEU A 13 7.28 -5.79 -31.33
N LEU A 14 8.05 -6.86 -31.10
CA LEU A 14 7.94 -8.11 -31.86
C LEU A 14 6.58 -8.79 -31.65
N LYS A 15 6.00 -8.71 -30.45
CA LYS A 15 4.63 -9.18 -30.17
C LYS A 15 3.60 -8.41 -31.00
N LEU A 16 3.72 -7.08 -31.09
CA LEU A 16 2.82 -6.24 -31.89
C LEU A 16 2.98 -6.52 -33.40
N ILE A 17 4.21 -6.64 -33.89
CA ILE A 17 4.50 -6.95 -35.30
C ILE A 17 3.93 -8.33 -35.69
N ASN A 18 4.07 -9.32 -34.83
CA ASN A 18 3.51 -10.65 -35.07
C ASN A 18 1.96 -10.65 -35.02
N HIS A 19 1.36 -9.85 -34.15
CA HIS A 19 -0.09 -9.66 -34.09
C HIS A 19 -0.64 -9.00 -35.37
N LEU A 20 0.02 -7.94 -35.87
CA LEU A 20 -0.33 -7.26 -37.12
C LEU A 20 -0.13 -8.16 -38.35
N ARG A 21 0.89 -9.03 -38.34
CA ARG A 21 1.08 -10.07 -39.39
C ARG A 21 -0.06 -11.08 -39.43
N SER A 22 -0.67 -11.40 -38.29
CA SER A 22 -1.72 -12.41 -38.20
C SER A 22 -3.13 -11.91 -38.52
N ASN A 23 -3.37 -10.59 -38.60
CA ASN A 23 -4.72 -10.02 -38.83
C ASN A 23 -4.70 -8.80 -39.78
N PRO A 24 -4.44 -8.98 -41.08
CA PRO A 24 -4.26 -7.86 -42.02
C PRO A 24 -5.54 -7.12 -42.46
N GLU A 25 -6.75 -7.61 -42.14
CA GLU A 25 -8.01 -7.12 -42.75
C GLU A 25 -9.05 -6.49 -41.78
N HIS A 26 -8.73 -6.23 -40.50
CA HIS A 26 -9.70 -5.64 -39.55
C HIS A 26 -9.32 -4.23 -39.05
N ASP A 27 -10.10 -3.24 -39.52
CA ASP A 27 -10.04 -1.80 -39.20
C ASP A 27 -10.33 -1.47 -37.71
N GLU A 28 -10.95 -2.41 -36.97
CA GLU A 28 -11.32 -2.24 -35.56
C GLU A 28 -10.17 -2.52 -34.56
N SER A 29 -9.01 -3.01 -35.03
CA SER A 29 -7.83 -3.23 -34.18
C SER A 29 -7.12 -1.92 -33.78
N SER A 30 -7.52 -0.77 -34.32
CA SER A 30 -6.75 0.47 -34.14
C SER A 30 -6.83 1.03 -32.71
N GLU A 31 -7.93 0.89 -31.97
CA GLU A 31 -8.08 1.59 -30.68
C GLU A 31 -7.30 0.91 -29.53
N ALA A 32 -7.39 -0.42 -29.41
CA ALA A 32 -6.59 -1.18 -28.45
C ALA A 32 -5.09 -1.14 -28.80
N THR A 33 -4.77 -1.22 -30.09
CA THR A 33 -3.40 -1.04 -30.59
C THR A 33 -2.90 0.36 -30.26
N ASN A 34 -3.68 1.42 -30.49
CA ASN A 34 -3.29 2.80 -30.18
C ASN A 34 -3.15 3.06 -28.67
N VAL A 35 -3.91 2.39 -27.79
CA VAL A 35 -3.75 2.49 -26.33
C VAL A 35 -2.46 1.81 -25.86
N VAL A 36 -2.14 0.64 -26.41
CA VAL A 36 -0.88 -0.08 -26.11
C VAL A 36 0.31 0.68 -26.70
N LEU A 37 0.19 1.18 -27.94
CA LEU A 37 1.22 1.96 -28.62
C LEU A 37 1.47 3.30 -27.91
N SER A 38 0.43 4.01 -27.48
CA SER A 38 0.58 5.30 -26.77
C SER A 38 1.20 5.13 -25.38
N ARG A 39 0.93 4.03 -24.68
CA ARG A 39 1.64 3.67 -23.42
C ARG A 39 3.11 3.33 -23.67
N LEU A 40 3.40 2.53 -24.70
CA LEU A 40 4.77 2.19 -25.08
C LEU A 40 5.57 3.42 -25.52
N LEU A 41 4.96 4.32 -26.32
CA LEU A 41 5.60 5.51 -26.88
C LEU A 41 5.83 6.65 -25.87
N ALA A 42 5.07 6.71 -24.77
CA ALA A 42 5.26 7.70 -23.71
C ALA A 42 6.59 7.54 -22.93
N GLU A 43 7.25 6.38 -23.07
CA GLU A 43 8.44 6.01 -22.32
C GLU A 43 9.72 5.83 -23.19
N VAL A 44 9.67 6.19 -24.48
CA VAL A 44 10.78 5.96 -25.43
C VAL A 44 11.70 7.18 -25.54
N ARG A 45 13.01 6.97 -25.45
CA ARG A 45 14.03 8.01 -25.67
C ARG A 45 14.31 8.20 -27.16
N ARG A 46 14.80 9.38 -27.56
CA ARG A 46 15.09 9.71 -28.97
C ARG A 46 15.99 8.70 -29.67
N THR A 47 17.07 8.27 -29.00
CA THR A 47 18.02 7.28 -29.52
C THR A 47 17.38 5.91 -29.74
N GLU A 48 16.40 5.54 -28.89
CA GLU A 48 15.68 4.27 -28.97
C GLU A 48 14.73 4.25 -30.18
N VAL A 49 14.06 5.37 -30.51
CA VAL A 49 13.19 5.45 -31.71
C VAL A 49 13.99 5.25 -33.01
N GLU A 50 15.19 5.83 -33.09
CA GLU A 50 16.07 5.67 -34.26
C GLU A 50 16.61 4.24 -34.40
N GLU A 51 16.95 3.59 -33.28
CA GLU A 51 17.36 2.17 -33.28
C GLU A 51 16.20 1.23 -33.63
N MET A 52 15.00 1.50 -33.12
CA MET A 52 13.78 0.75 -33.46
C MET A 52 13.45 0.90 -34.94
N ARG A 53 13.62 2.11 -35.52
CA ARG A 53 13.43 2.34 -36.97
C ARG A 53 14.37 1.49 -37.82
N LYS A 54 15.67 1.47 -37.47
CA LYS A 54 16.67 0.64 -38.14
C LYS A 54 16.35 -0.85 -37.99
N PHE A 55 15.89 -1.27 -36.82
CA PHE A 55 15.52 -2.66 -36.56
C PHE A 55 14.32 -3.11 -37.41
N ILE A 56 13.24 -2.33 -37.45
CA ILE A 56 12.06 -2.65 -38.25
C ILE A 56 12.40 -2.70 -39.76
N GLN A 57 13.21 -1.76 -40.24
CA GLN A 57 13.69 -1.74 -41.63
C GLN A 57 14.57 -2.96 -41.98
N SER A 58 15.18 -3.59 -40.99
CA SER A 58 16.04 -4.77 -41.15
C SER A 58 15.30 -6.11 -41.02
N CYS A 59 14.01 -6.11 -40.67
CA CYS A 59 13.25 -7.34 -40.41
C CYS A 59 12.92 -8.12 -41.70
N PRO A 60 13.42 -9.36 -41.87
CA PRO A 60 13.08 -10.18 -43.03
C PRO A 60 11.59 -10.55 -43.03
N GLY A 61 10.94 -10.39 -44.18
CA GLY A 61 9.53 -10.74 -44.39
C GLY A 61 8.52 -9.63 -44.09
N ILE A 62 8.94 -8.36 -44.00
CA ILE A 62 8.02 -7.21 -44.09
C ILE A 62 8.40 -6.46 -45.36
N SER A 63 7.50 -6.42 -46.35
CA SER A 63 7.72 -5.60 -47.55
C SER A 63 7.87 -4.14 -47.13
N SER A 64 8.84 -3.44 -47.72
CA SER A 64 9.07 -2.01 -47.49
C SER A 64 7.83 -1.14 -47.76
N ASN A 65 6.88 -1.68 -48.55
CA ASN A 65 5.65 -1.01 -48.95
C ASN A 65 4.40 -1.63 -48.29
N SER A 66 4.55 -2.38 -47.20
CA SER A 66 3.40 -2.95 -46.48
C SER A 66 2.74 -1.93 -45.56
N PHE A 67 1.43 -2.03 -45.40
CA PHE A 67 0.66 -1.19 -44.47
C PHE A 67 1.20 -1.25 -43.02
N ALA A 68 1.71 -2.41 -42.59
CA ALA A 68 2.35 -2.57 -41.29
C ALA A 68 3.65 -1.76 -41.15
N MET A 69 4.43 -1.64 -42.24
CA MET A 69 5.65 -0.83 -42.29
C MET A 69 5.32 0.66 -42.26
N GLU A 70 4.29 1.08 -43.00
CA GLU A 70 3.79 2.45 -43.02
C GLU A 70 3.25 2.86 -41.63
N THR A 71 2.41 2.02 -41.01
CA THR A 71 1.87 2.25 -39.66
C THR A 71 2.97 2.33 -38.60
N ALA A 72 4.00 1.48 -38.70
CA ALA A 72 5.15 1.52 -37.79
C ALA A 72 5.99 2.79 -37.96
N HIS A 73 6.17 3.26 -39.20
CA HIS A 73 6.85 4.53 -39.48
C HIS A 73 6.06 5.73 -38.95
N ASP A 74 4.75 5.77 -39.17
CA ASP A 74 3.88 6.83 -38.67
C ASP A 74 3.88 6.91 -37.13
N ALA A 75 3.85 5.76 -36.47
CA ALA A 75 3.95 5.67 -35.00
C ALA A 75 5.30 6.20 -34.47
N MET A 76 6.40 5.88 -35.16
CA MET A 76 7.73 6.39 -34.80
C MET A 76 7.87 7.89 -35.07
N ASP A 77 7.30 8.38 -36.17
CA ASP A 77 7.28 9.81 -36.47
C ASP A 77 6.43 10.58 -35.45
N GLU A 78 5.31 10.02 -35.01
CA GLU A 78 4.49 10.61 -33.94
C GLU A 78 5.23 10.62 -32.60
N ALA A 79 5.93 9.54 -32.25
CA ALA A 79 6.78 9.48 -31.08
C ALA A 79 7.89 10.55 -31.13
N MET A 80 8.56 10.71 -32.28
CA MET A 80 9.57 11.75 -32.48
C MET A 80 8.98 13.16 -32.39
N ARG A 81 7.77 13.40 -32.92
CA ARG A 81 7.06 14.68 -32.75
C ARG A 81 6.78 14.97 -31.29
N HIS A 82 6.35 13.97 -30.51
CA HIS A 82 6.12 14.10 -29.07
C HIS A 82 7.41 14.37 -28.28
N ILE A 83 8.49 13.66 -28.59
CA ILE A 83 9.81 13.86 -27.97
C ILE A 83 10.34 15.26 -28.26
N ASN A 84 10.27 15.70 -29.52
CA ASN A 84 10.71 17.04 -29.92
C ASN A 84 9.87 18.14 -29.26
N LYS A 85 8.54 17.99 -29.23
CA LYS A 85 7.64 18.94 -28.57
C LYS A 85 7.93 19.07 -27.07
N ASN A 86 8.21 17.95 -26.40
CA ASN A 86 8.60 17.95 -24.99
C ASN A 86 10.01 18.55 -24.78
N SER A 87 10.96 18.29 -25.69
CA SER A 87 12.29 18.89 -25.67
C SER A 87 12.25 20.41 -25.83
N ASP A 88 11.47 20.90 -26.80
CA ASP A 88 11.28 22.34 -27.04
C ASP A 88 10.61 23.02 -25.85
N GLN A 89 9.63 22.36 -25.24
CA GLN A 89 8.98 22.85 -24.02
C GLN A 89 9.93 22.84 -22.82
N LEU A 90 10.80 21.84 -22.70
CA LEU A 90 11.83 21.78 -21.67
C LEU A 90 12.88 22.88 -21.86
N GLN A 91 13.32 23.12 -23.09
CA GLN A 91 14.29 24.15 -23.45
C GLN A 91 13.70 25.55 -23.26
N THR A 92 12.43 25.76 -23.60
CA THR A 92 11.70 27.01 -23.32
C THR A 92 11.57 27.25 -21.82
N ASN A 93 11.28 26.20 -21.03
CA ASN A 93 11.23 26.29 -19.57
C ASN A 93 12.62 26.54 -18.96
N LEU A 94 13.69 25.96 -19.52
CA LEU A 94 15.08 26.19 -19.10
C LEU A 94 15.51 27.63 -19.40
N LEU A 95 15.21 28.15 -20.60
CA LEU A 95 15.50 29.54 -20.98
C LEU A 95 14.71 30.53 -20.13
N THR A 96 13.43 30.24 -19.85
CA THR A 96 12.60 31.06 -18.96
C THR A 96 13.14 31.04 -17.52
N LYS A 97 13.62 29.88 -17.05
CA LYS A 97 14.23 29.72 -15.74
C LYS A 97 15.59 30.43 -15.65
N GLN A 98 16.42 30.35 -16.69
CA GLN A 98 17.71 31.03 -16.75
C GLN A 98 17.51 32.55 -16.83
N ALA A 99 16.51 33.03 -17.55
CA ALA A 99 16.11 34.44 -17.56
C ALA A 99 15.61 34.92 -16.18
N LEU A 100 14.80 34.11 -15.48
CA LEU A 100 14.34 34.40 -14.11
C LEU A 100 15.49 34.37 -13.09
N THR A 101 16.42 33.41 -13.20
CA THR A 101 17.56 33.29 -12.28
C THR A 101 18.54 34.43 -12.48
N ASN A 102 18.78 34.84 -13.74
CA ASN A 102 19.62 35.99 -14.06
C ASN A 102 18.96 37.33 -13.69
N SER A 103 17.62 37.44 -13.68
CA SER A 103 16.94 38.66 -13.23
C SER A 103 16.82 38.76 -11.71
N PHE A 104 16.81 37.63 -10.98
CA PHE A 104 16.68 37.62 -9.52
C PHE A 104 18.01 37.68 -8.76
N PHE A 105 19.12 37.18 -9.33
CA PHE A 105 20.41 37.10 -8.62
C PHE A 105 21.51 38.00 -9.19
N GLY A 106 21.27 38.71 -10.29
CA GLY A 106 22.31 39.49 -10.99
C GLY A 106 22.67 40.86 -10.39
N LYS A 107 22.19 41.24 -9.20
CA LYS A 107 22.43 42.60 -8.66
C LYS A 107 22.81 42.76 -7.18
N GLU A 108 22.91 41.71 -6.37
CA GLU A 108 23.13 41.89 -4.92
C GLU A 108 24.21 41.00 -4.27
N ILE A 109 25.04 40.30 -5.05
CA ILE A 109 26.13 39.48 -4.50
C ILE A 109 27.47 40.00 -5.03
N GLU A 110 27.87 41.19 -4.58
CA GLU A 110 29.25 41.67 -4.73
C GLU A 110 29.71 42.53 -3.52
N ALA A 111 28.97 42.52 -2.41
CA ALA A 111 29.25 43.39 -1.25
C ALA A 111 29.34 42.68 0.12
N LEU A 112 29.35 41.34 0.18
CA LEU A 112 29.37 40.64 1.47
C LEU A 112 30.11 39.31 1.38
N GLU A 113 31.44 39.38 1.22
CA GLU A 113 32.31 38.24 1.51
C GLU A 113 33.77 38.71 1.72
N VAL A 114 34.05 39.33 2.88
CA VAL A 114 35.40 39.32 3.46
C VAL A 114 35.30 39.21 4.99
N SER A 115 35.99 38.18 5.49
CA SER A 115 36.47 37.96 6.87
C SER A 115 35.48 37.56 7.96
N MET A 116 35.44 36.26 8.24
CA MET A 116 35.38 35.75 9.61
C MET A 116 36.46 34.66 9.74
N GLU A 117 37.59 35.04 10.33
CA GLU A 117 38.56 34.12 10.93
C GLU A 117 38.71 34.46 12.42
N GLU A 118 39.01 33.40 13.15
CA GLU A 118 39.03 33.24 14.60
C GLU A 118 40.03 34.16 15.32
N SER A 119 39.69 34.56 16.55
CA SER A 119 40.63 34.40 17.68
C SER A 119 39.95 34.66 19.01
N SER A 120 40.18 33.70 19.91
CA SER A 120 39.99 33.76 21.34
C SER A 120 41.02 34.67 22.03
N ASN A 121 40.61 35.12 23.22
CA ASN A 121 41.41 35.60 24.35
C ASN A 121 41.72 37.08 24.52
N ASP A 122 41.55 37.41 25.79
CA ASP A 122 42.22 38.38 26.64
C ASP A 122 41.58 39.74 26.95
N SER A 123 41.41 39.87 28.26
CA SER A 123 41.17 41.04 29.07
C SER A 123 42.07 42.21 28.73
N SER A 124 41.53 43.43 28.76
CA SER A 124 42.05 44.47 29.65
C SER A 124 41.22 45.76 29.58
N SER A 125 41.40 46.52 30.65
CA SER A 125 40.81 47.75 31.14
C SER A 125 41.11 49.04 30.36
N PHE A 126 40.39 50.11 30.77
CA PHE A 126 40.70 51.54 30.60
C PHE A 126 40.53 52.07 29.15
N GLU A 127 40.07 53.30 28.86
CA GLU A 127 39.97 54.54 29.62
C GLU A 127 38.95 55.46 28.89
N LYS A 128 38.37 56.41 29.63
CA LYS A 128 37.60 57.54 29.09
C LYS A 128 38.58 58.55 28.48
N GLU A 129 38.26 59.13 27.33
CA GLU A 129 38.60 60.52 27.05
C GLU A 129 37.68 61.16 25.99
N GLU A 130 37.67 62.49 26.01
CA GLU A 130 36.60 63.44 25.66
C GLU A 130 36.53 63.84 24.16
N GLU A 131 35.34 64.35 23.81
CA GLU A 131 34.91 65.36 22.79
C GLU A 131 35.97 66.17 21.98
N PRO A 132 35.68 66.76 20.78
CA PRO A 132 34.51 67.65 20.59
C PRO A 132 33.87 67.88 19.20
N MET A 133 32.64 68.42 19.31
CA MET A 133 32.01 69.54 18.55
C MET A 133 31.49 69.41 17.10
N ILE A 134 30.15 69.58 17.05
CA ILE A 134 29.35 70.56 16.27
C ILE A 134 29.19 70.31 14.76
N LYS A 135 27.94 69.99 14.39
CA LYS A 135 27.15 70.81 13.46
C LYS A 135 25.66 70.83 13.86
N THR A 136 25.22 72.04 14.17
CA THR A 136 23.86 72.52 14.38
C THR A 136 22.96 72.32 13.17
N HIS A 137 21.70 71.89 13.35
CA HIS A 137 20.50 72.65 12.95
C HIS A 137 19.14 71.96 13.21
N VAL A 138 18.22 72.76 13.77
CA VAL A 138 16.74 72.64 13.87
C VAL A 138 16.15 71.68 14.92
N LYS A 139 16.13 72.15 16.19
CA LYS A 139 15.16 71.72 17.21
C LYS A 139 13.75 72.20 16.85
N LYS A 140 12.88 71.30 16.40
CA LYS A 140 11.42 71.44 16.63
C LYS A 140 11.14 70.96 18.05
N ASN A 141 10.72 71.88 18.93
CA ASN A 141 10.19 71.55 20.24
C ASN A 141 8.89 70.74 20.08
N VAL A 142 9.03 69.41 20.01
CA VAL A 142 7.91 68.48 20.22
C VAL A 142 7.73 68.37 21.73
N SER A 143 6.56 68.80 22.21
CA SER A 143 6.22 68.80 23.63
C SER A 143 6.39 67.39 24.25
N SER A 144 7.17 67.30 25.33
CA SER A 144 7.42 66.09 26.14
C SER A 144 6.16 65.42 26.73
N SER A 145 4.98 66.04 26.59
CA SER A 145 3.69 65.46 26.96
C SER A 145 3.24 64.31 26.03
N ASN A 146 3.69 64.27 24.77
CA ASN A 146 3.28 63.23 23.82
C ASN A 146 3.99 61.89 24.04
N GLU A 147 5.25 61.89 24.52
CA GLU A 147 6.00 60.65 24.77
C GLU A 147 5.44 59.86 25.96
N ARG A 148 5.12 60.54 27.07
CA ARG A 148 4.47 59.90 28.23
C ARG A 148 3.11 59.29 27.87
N SER A 149 2.38 59.93 26.95
CA SER A 149 1.10 59.42 26.43
C SER A 149 1.28 58.17 25.57
N LEU A 150 2.36 58.09 24.79
CA LEU A 150 2.65 56.93 23.93
C LEU A 150 3.05 55.70 24.76
N VAL A 151 3.92 55.89 25.77
CA VAL A 151 4.36 54.82 26.68
C VAL A 151 3.17 54.25 27.47
N MET A 152 2.29 55.09 28.03
CA MET A 152 1.11 54.57 28.74
C MET A 152 0.12 53.86 27.81
N LYS A 153 -0.09 54.33 26.57
CA LYS A 153 -0.92 53.60 25.60
C LYS A 153 -0.33 52.24 25.25
N PHE A 154 0.99 52.15 25.15
CA PHE A 154 1.69 50.89 24.91
C PHE A 154 1.55 49.93 26.10
N ILE A 155 1.79 50.39 27.32
CA ILE A 155 1.62 49.60 28.56
C ILE A 155 0.16 49.11 28.69
N LEU A 156 -0.82 49.99 28.51
CA LEU A 156 -2.24 49.62 28.53
C LEU A 156 -2.60 48.62 27.43
N GLY A 157 -1.97 48.73 26.26
CA GLY A 157 -2.10 47.77 25.17
C GLY A 157 -1.58 46.38 25.53
N ILE A 158 -0.41 46.31 26.16
CA ILE A 158 0.19 45.06 26.67
C ILE A 158 -0.69 44.45 27.75
N LEU A 159 -1.09 45.23 28.76
CA LEU A 159 -1.93 44.75 29.85
C LEU A 159 -3.25 44.19 29.32
N ARG A 160 -3.91 44.88 28.39
CA ARG A 160 -5.10 44.36 27.72
C ARG A 160 -4.81 43.04 26.99
N CYS A 161 -3.71 42.97 26.26
CA CYS A 161 -3.33 41.76 25.54
C CYS A 161 -3.21 40.58 26.52
N ILE A 162 -2.47 40.76 27.61
CA ILE A 162 -2.20 39.71 28.62
C ILE A 162 -3.47 39.31 29.39
N PHE A 163 -4.29 40.27 29.80
CA PHE A 163 -5.43 40.00 30.69
C PHE A 163 -6.76 39.75 29.98
N MET A 164 -6.88 40.11 28.69
CA MET A 164 -8.14 39.99 27.95
C MET A 164 -7.98 39.23 26.64
N ASP A 165 -7.12 39.69 25.74
CA ASP A 165 -7.04 39.12 24.39
C ASP A 165 -6.41 37.70 24.42
N LEU A 166 -5.35 37.48 25.21
CA LEU A 166 -4.64 36.20 25.34
C LEU A 166 -5.48 35.12 26.06
N PRO A 167 -6.16 35.38 27.19
CA PRO A 167 -7.03 34.38 27.82
C PRO A 167 -8.22 34.01 26.94
N LEU A 168 -8.81 34.98 26.23
CA LEU A 168 -9.87 34.72 25.26
C LEU A 168 -9.37 33.85 24.11
N ALA A 169 -8.22 34.20 23.52
CA ALA A 169 -7.60 33.42 22.45
C ALA A 169 -7.25 32.00 22.92
N THR A 170 -6.69 31.86 24.13
CA THR A 170 -6.26 30.57 24.69
C THR A 170 -7.45 29.65 24.96
N THR A 171 -8.51 30.16 25.60
CA THR A 171 -9.72 29.37 25.85
C THR A 171 -10.49 29.05 24.57
N CYS A 172 -10.52 29.97 23.60
CA CYS A 172 -11.07 29.69 22.28
C CYS A 172 -10.26 28.61 21.53
N LEU A 173 -8.93 28.73 21.55
CA LEU A 173 -8.03 27.74 20.94
C LEU A 173 -8.20 26.36 21.59
N PHE A 174 -8.29 26.30 22.92
CA PHE A 174 -8.54 25.06 23.63
C PHE A 174 -9.91 24.46 23.26
N LEU A 175 -10.98 25.27 23.25
CA LEU A 175 -12.31 24.83 22.82
C LEU A 175 -12.32 24.30 21.39
N VAL A 176 -11.73 25.03 20.45
CA VAL A 176 -11.64 24.62 19.03
C VAL A 176 -10.78 23.36 18.89
N THR A 177 -9.69 23.24 19.64
CA THR A 177 -8.84 22.04 19.63
C THR A 177 -9.62 20.83 20.12
N VAL A 178 -10.29 20.92 21.28
CA VAL A 178 -11.12 19.82 21.81
C VAL A 178 -12.22 19.43 20.82
N TYR A 179 -12.90 20.40 20.22
CA TYR A 179 -13.93 20.14 19.21
C TYR A 179 -13.35 19.45 17.96
N CYS A 180 -12.20 19.93 17.45
CA CYS A 180 -11.53 19.32 16.30
C CYS A 180 -11.08 17.90 16.62
N THR A 181 -10.47 17.66 17.78
CA THR A 181 -10.03 16.32 18.20
C THR A 181 -11.20 15.37 18.37
N GLN A 182 -12.30 15.81 18.99
CA GLN A 182 -13.53 15.02 19.12
C GLN A 182 -14.12 14.70 17.73
N SER A 183 -14.18 15.69 16.83
CA SER A 183 -14.63 15.49 15.45
C SER A 183 -13.74 14.48 14.71
N ILE A 184 -12.42 14.57 14.87
CA ILE A 184 -11.48 13.62 14.27
C ILE A 184 -11.70 12.22 14.82
N TYR A 185 -11.86 12.10 16.15
CA TYR A 185 -12.10 10.83 16.82
C TYR A 185 -13.34 10.13 16.27
N TYR A 186 -14.50 10.78 16.26
CA TYR A 186 -15.72 10.16 15.76
C TYR A 186 -15.77 9.97 14.24
N THR A 187 -15.18 10.90 13.46
CA THR A 187 -15.26 10.83 11.99
C THR A 187 -14.25 9.87 11.40
N TYR A 188 -13.11 9.65 12.08
CA TYR A 188 -12.01 8.87 11.52
C TYR A 188 -11.56 7.73 12.45
N TYR A 189 -11.33 7.98 13.74
CA TYR A 189 -10.76 6.94 14.62
C TYR A 189 -11.75 5.85 15.00
N VAL A 190 -12.99 6.20 15.34
CA VAL A 190 -14.03 5.20 15.62
C VAL A 190 -14.27 4.29 14.40
N PRO A 191 -14.46 4.81 13.17
CA PRO A 191 -14.55 3.97 11.99
C PRO A 191 -13.30 3.10 11.73
N ILE A 192 -12.08 3.63 11.96
CA ILE A 192 -10.87 2.81 11.86
C ILE A 192 -10.89 1.70 12.89
N MET A 193 -11.16 2.00 14.17
CA MET A 193 -11.20 1.00 15.24
C MET A 193 -12.20 -0.10 14.91
N GLN A 194 -13.39 0.26 14.44
CA GLN A 194 -14.39 -0.71 13.98
C GLN A 194 -13.90 -1.55 12.79
N SER A 195 -13.18 -0.96 11.82
CA SER A 195 -12.70 -1.69 10.65
C SER A 195 -11.50 -2.59 10.92
N VAL A 196 -10.80 -2.40 12.04
CA VAL A 196 -9.64 -3.23 12.47
C VAL A 196 -9.96 -4.14 13.65
N THR A 197 -11.14 -4.03 14.27
CA THR A 197 -11.60 -4.95 15.32
C THR A 197 -11.54 -6.39 14.82
N TRP A 198 -10.98 -7.26 15.65
CA TRP A 198 -10.70 -8.65 15.37
C TRP A 198 -11.40 -9.57 16.38
N ASP A 199 -12.72 -9.54 16.35
CA ASP A 199 -13.60 -10.37 17.18
C ASP A 199 -13.76 -11.80 16.64
N GLU A 200 -14.40 -12.68 17.42
CA GLU A 200 -14.61 -14.09 17.07
C GLU A 200 -15.44 -14.26 15.78
N ASP A 201 -16.48 -13.45 15.59
CA ASP A 201 -17.31 -13.46 14.39
C ASP A 201 -16.47 -13.17 13.13
N ARG A 202 -15.58 -12.18 13.21
CA ARG A 202 -14.68 -11.84 12.11
C ARG A 202 -13.62 -12.91 11.91
N LYS A 203 -13.04 -13.46 12.98
CA LYS A 203 -12.08 -14.58 12.90
C LYS A 203 -12.66 -15.74 12.11
N GLU A 204 -13.90 -16.14 12.41
CA GLU A 204 -14.59 -17.24 11.73
C GLU A 204 -14.81 -16.94 10.23
N LYS A 205 -15.30 -15.74 9.90
CA LYS A 205 -15.57 -15.32 8.50
C LYS A 205 -14.31 -15.15 7.66
N GLU A 206 -13.25 -14.63 8.26
CA GLU A 206 -12.01 -14.27 7.58
C GLU A 206 -10.96 -15.39 7.62
N TYR A 207 -11.29 -16.51 8.27
CA TYR A 207 -10.45 -17.69 8.29
C TYR A 207 -10.22 -18.20 6.87
N THR A 208 -8.95 -18.37 6.48
CA THR A 208 -8.58 -18.81 5.13
C THR A 208 -8.53 -20.33 4.99
N ASN A 209 -9.03 -21.05 6.01
CA ASN A 209 -9.08 -22.51 6.07
C ASN A 209 -7.70 -23.18 5.85
N TYR A 210 -6.60 -22.44 6.04
CA TYR A 210 -5.24 -22.93 5.88
C TYR A 210 -4.67 -23.39 7.24
N LEU A 211 -5.29 -24.39 7.86
CA LEU A 211 -4.82 -24.98 9.11
C LEU A 211 -3.85 -26.14 8.84
N ARG A 212 -2.65 -25.81 8.37
CA ARG A 212 -1.61 -26.83 8.18
C ARG A 212 -0.88 -27.08 9.50
N THR A 213 -0.98 -28.31 10.01
CA THR A 213 -0.06 -28.81 11.04
C THR A 213 1.23 -29.22 10.35
N CYS A 214 2.36 -28.80 10.88
CA CYS A 214 3.64 -29.08 10.27
C CYS A 214 4.39 -30.24 10.92
N GLY A 215 5.13 -30.97 10.10
CA GLY A 215 6.03 -32.05 10.45
C GLY A 215 7.44 -31.82 9.92
N ARG A 216 8.30 -32.83 10.11
CA ARG A 216 9.71 -32.78 9.73
C ARG A 216 9.91 -32.62 8.22
N GLU A 217 8.96 -33.11 7.44
CA GLU A 217 8.87 -32.99 5.99
C GLU A 217 8.70 -31.54 5.50
N ASP A 218 8.27 -30.64 6.37
CA ASP A 218 8.04 -29.22 6.04
C ASP A 218 9.29 -28.37 6.25
N VAL A 219 10.33 -28.96 6.83
CA VAL A 219 11.64 -28.36 6.95
C VAL A 219 12.26 -28.27 5.56
N SER A 220 12.26 -27.07 5.01
CA SER A 220 12.63 -26.83 3.61
C SER A 220 14.12 -27.02 3.31
N THR A 221 14.98 -26.92 4.33
CA THR A 221 16.41 -27.23 4.24
C THR A 221 17.04 -27.41 5.64
N LEU A 222 18.16 -28.13 5.69
CA LEU A 222 19.08 -28.18 6.83
C LEU A 222 20.41 -27.50 6.51
N ASN A 223 20.58 -27.01 5.28
CA ASN A 223 21.78 -26.36 4.82
C ASN A 223 21.57 -24.83 4.82
N PRO A 224 22.26 -24.09 5.69
CA PRO A 224 22.14 -22.63 5.75
C PRO A 224 22.52 -21.94 4.43
N ASP A 225 23.37 -22.58 3.63
CA ASP A 225 23.81 -22.05 2.34
C ASP A 225 22.70 -22.02 1.27
N ASP A 226 21.53 -22.60 1.52
CA ASP A 226 20.43 -22.64 0.55
C ASP A 226 19.62 -21.33 0.47
N PHE A 227 19.78 -20.44 1.45
CA PHE A 227 19.04 -19.17 1.54
C PHE A 227 19.96 -17.96 1.73
N ILE A 228 21.25 -18.10 1.42
CA ILE A 228 22.19 -16.96 1.37
C ILE A 228 22.22 -16.41 -0.05
N VAL A 229 21.92 -15.12 -0.17
CA VAL A 229 21.98 -14.38 -1.43
C VAL A 229 23.44 -14.17 -1.79
N ASP A 230 23.82 -14.56 -3.00
CA ASP A 230 25.07 -14.14 -3.62
C ASP A 230 24.83 -12.77 -4.28
N PRO A 231 25.41 -11.67 -3.76
CA PRO A 231 25.14 -10.33 -4.30
C PRO A 231 25.50 -10.16 -5.78
N GLU A 232 26.39 -11.01 -6.32
CA GLU A 232 26.83 -10.94 -7.71
C GLU A 232 26.03 -11.87 -8.64
N ASN A 233 25.49 -12.97 -8.11
CA ASN A 233 24.92 -14.05 -8.92
C ASN A 233 23.44 -14.34 -8.66
N THR A 234 22.89 -13.97 -7.50
CA THR A 234 21.48 -14.23 -7.17
C THR A 234 20.61 -13.09 -7.67
N SER A 235 19.64 -13.40 -8.54
CA SER A 235 18.67 -12.41 -9.01
C SER A 235 17.68 -12.05 -7.89
N PRO A 236 17.04 -10.86 -7.95
CA PRO A 236 15.97 -10.51 -7.00
C PRO A 236 14.82 -11.53 -6.97
N GLU A 237 14.46 -12.11 -8.12
CA GLU A 237 13.43 -13.14 -8.24
C GLU A 237 13.84 -14.45 -7.54
N GLU A 238 15.10 -14.86 -7.70
CA GLU A 238 15.66 -16.02 -6.99
C GLU A 238 15.69 -15.78 -5.47
N ALA A 239 16.04 -14.57 -5.02
CA ALA A 239 16.00 -14.22 -3.60
C ALA A 239 14.57 -14.20 -3.04
N VAL A 240 13.57 -13.76 -3.83
CA VAL A 240 12.14 -13.90 -3.48
C VAL A 240 11.75 -15.38 -3.38
N GLU A 241 12.20 -16.21 -4.32
CA GLU A 241 11.94 -17.65 -4.32
C GLU A 241 12.54 -18.32 -3.07
N MET A 242 13.79 -18.01 -2.73
CA MET A 242 14.44 -18.46 -1.49
C MET A 242 13.63 -18.05 -0.27
N THR A 243 13.22 -16.78 -0.19
CA THR A 243 12.45 -16.25 0.94
C THR A 243 11.10 -16.95 1.08
N ASN A 244 10.37 -17.15 -0.02
CA ASN A 244 9.06 -17.80 0.01
C ASN A 244 9.16 -19.31 0.26
N LYS A 245 10.25 -19.96 -0.14
CA LYS A 245 10.51 -21.38 0.10
C LYS A 245 10.90 -21.65 1.55
N HIS A 246 11.84 -20.85 2.08
CA HIS A 246 12.46 -21.10 3.38
C HIS A 246 11.84 -20.28 4.51
N GLY A 247 11.05 -19.26 4.20
CA GLY A 247 10.55 -18.29 5.17
C GLY A 247 11.62 -17.32 5.65
N MET A 248 12.82 -17.40 5.08
CA MET A 248 13.99 -16.65 5.47
C MET A 248 15.03 -16.56 4.35
N THR A 249 15.84 -15.51 4.37
CA THR A 249 16.94 -15.24 3.43
C THR A 249 18.00 -14.39 4.10
N ILE A 250 19.29 -14.64 3.83
CA ILE A 250 20.41 -13.82 4.31
C ILE A 250 20.96 -12.96 3.17
N PHE A 251 21.07 -11.65 3.42
CA PHE A 251 21.68 -10.65 2.55
C PHE A 251 23.04 -10.24 3.11
N PRO A 252 24.16 -10.65 2.49
CA PRO A 252 25.48 -10.27 2.97
C PRO A 252 25.75 -8.78 2.86
N ASN A 253 26.54 -8.23 3.79
CA ASN A 253 27.04 -6.85 3.77
C ASN A 253 25.94 -5.78 3.58
N LEU A 254 24.81 -5.90 4.30
CA LEU A 254 23.80 -4.83 4.29
C LEU A 254 24.32 -3.55 4.93
N LEU A 255 25.13 -3.71 5.98
CA LEU A 255 25.84 -2.62 6.63
C LEU A 255 27.34 -2.74 6.37
N THR A 256 27.99 -1.60 6.19
CA THR A 256 29.44 -1.51 6.28
C THR A 256 29.89 -1.77 7.72
N LEU A 257 31.09 -2.33 7.89
CA LEU A 257 31.66 -2.59 9.22
C LEU A 257 31.72 -1.32 10.08
N GLU A 258 32.12 -0.18 9.49
CA GLU A 258 32.17 1.10 10.20
C GLU A 258 30.79 1.55 10.71
N THR A 259 29.75 1.40 9.88
CA THR A 259 28.37 1.74 10.27
C THR A 259 27.85 0.79 11.34
N ALA A 260 28.11 -0.52 11.21
CA ALA A 260 27.73 -1.51 12.22
C ALA A 260 28.43 -1.27 13.57
N ASP A 261 29.74 -0.99 13.58
CA ASP A 261 30.53 -0.72 14.79
C ASP A 261 30.02 0.52 15.53
N LYS A 262 29.78 1.64 14.82
CA LYS A 262 29.24 2.87 15.42
C LYS A 262 27.85 2.65 16.01
N MET A 263 27.01 1.89 15.31
CA MET A 263 25.68 1.56 15.80
C MET A 263 25.76 0.64 17.02
N ARG A 264 26.71 -0.29 17.05
CA ARG A 264 26.97 -1.16 18.21
C ARG A 264 27.31 -0.35 19.45
N ASP A 265 28.24 0.60 19.32
CA ASP A 265 28.66 1.46 20.41
C ASP A 265 27.49 2.27 20.98
N TYR A 266 26.63 2.80 20.10
CA TYR A 266 25.40 3.46 20.51
C TYR A 266 24.45 2.51 21.26
N VAL A 267 24.19 1.32 20.72
CA VAL A 267 23.28 0.33 21.32
C VAL A 267 23.76 -0.08 22.71
N LEU A 268 25.03 -0.42 22.86
CA LEU A 268 25.58 -0.80 24.16
C LEU A 268 25.51 0.35 25.16
N LYS A 269 25.89 1.56 24.75
CA LYS A 269 25.78 2.76 25.59
C LYS A 269 24.34 2.99 26.05
N LYS A 270 23.35 2.81 25.16
CA LYS A 270 21.94 2.97 25.49
C LYS A 270 21.46 1.87 26.45
N ASN A 271 21.90 0.62 26.31
CA ASN A 271 21.57 -0.46 27.25
C ASN A 271 21.98 -0.12 28.69
N TYR A 272 23.20 0.38 28.90
CA TYR A 272 23.67 0.77 30.24
C TYR A 272 22.88 1.94 30.85
N ALA A 273 22.20 2.73 30.01
CA ALA A 273 21.38 3.86 30.41
C ALA A 273 19.87 3.55 30.36
N LEU A 274 19.47 2.32 30.02
CA LEU A 274 18.09 1.98 29.74
C LEU A 274 17.26 1.95 31.03
N SER A 275 16.20 2.75 31.08
CA SER A 275 15.22 2.68 32.16
C SER A 275 14.22 1.54 31.95
N GLU A 276 13.60 1.05 33.03
CA GLU A 276 12.53 0.04 32.93
C GLU A 276 11.35 0.52 32.06
N GLU A 277 11.08 1.82 32.02
CA GLU A 277 10.00 2.41 31.19
C GLU A 277 10.35 2.46 29.70
N GLU A 278 11.64 2.55 29.34
CA GLU A 278 12.10 2.54 27.96
C GLU A 278 12.32 1.12 27.42
N ALA A 279 12.47 0.14 28.31
CA ALA A 279 12.70 -1.25 27.94
C ALA A 279 11.44 -1.86 27.31
N VAL A 280 11.62 -2.49 26.15
CA VAL A 280 10.59 -3.33 25.53
C VAL A 280 10.64 -4.70 26.19
N TRP A 281 9.47 -5.23 26.55
CA TRP A 281 9.36 -6.55 27.15
C TRP A 281 9.88 -7.62 26.19
N LEU A 282 10.66 -8.56 26.73
CA LEU A 282 11.23 -9.70 26.00
C LEU A 282 10.84 -11.02 26.65
N ILE A 283 10.67 -12.04 25.83
CA ILE A 283 10.63 -13.43 26.29
C ILE A 283 12.00 -13.75 26.91
N SER A 284 12.03 -14.14 28.20
CA SER A 284 13.26 -14.41 28.95
C SER A 284 14.22 -13.20 28.97
N ASN A 285 13.85 -12.19 29.77
CA ASN A 285 14.55 -10.88 29.86
C ASN A 285 15.80 -10.88 30.76
N GLN A 286 16.14 -12.00 31.41
CA GLN A 286 17.34 -12.07 32.23
C GLN A 286 18.60 -11.90 31.35
N ASN A 287 19.41 -10.88 31.65
CA ASN A 287 20.59 -10.50 30.86
C ASN A 287 20.27 -10.21 29.37
N ARG A 288 19.03 -9.76 29.10
CA ARG A 288 18.60 -9.31 27.78
C ARG A 288 17.89 -7.98 27.87
N TRP A 289 18.15 -7.11 26.90
CA TRP A 289 17.55 -5.79 26.81
C TRP A 289 17.04 -5.55 25.40
N SER A 290 15.92 -4.85 25.28
CA SER A 290 15.39 -4.37 24.02
C SER A 290 14.83 -2.96 24.20
N PHE A 291 14.96 -2.12 23.17
CA PHE A 291 14.42 -0.77 23.17
C PHE A 291 14.12 -0.27 21.75
N LEU A 292 13.21 0.71 21.66
CA LEU A 292 12.83 1.37 20.41
C LEU A 292 13.85 2.41 19.99
N ILE A 293 14.15 2.52 18.69
CA ILE A 293 15.10 3.51 18.17
C ILE A 293 14.37 4.57 17.33
N GLY A 294 14.68 5.85 17.57
CA GLY A 294 14.20 6.96 16.73
C GLY A 294 15.17 7.33 15.60
N ALA A 295 14.66 7.84 14.48
CA ALA A 295 15.46 8.14 13.28
C ALA A 295 16.59 9.16 13.49
N ASP A 296 16.48 10.01 14.51
CA ASP A 296 17.40 11.11 14.81
C ASP A 296 17.93 11.05 16.25
N GLU A 297 17.84 9.89 16.91
CA GLU A 297 18.27 9.73 18.31
C GLU A 297 19.79 9.78 18.46
N ASP A 298 20.53 9.33 17.45
CA ASP A 298 21.99 9.27 17.42
C ASP A 298 22.52 9.43 15.98
N PRO A 299 23.69 10.07 15.75
CA PRO A 299 24.29 10.20 14.43
C PRO A 299 24.61 8.88 13.71
N SER A 300 24.72 7.76 14.43
CA SER A 300 24.96 6.44 13.84
C SER A 300 23.72 5.84 13.14
N ILE A 301 22.52 6.32 13.45
CA ILE A 301 21.25 5.75 12.94
C ILE A 301 20.97 6.10 11.47
N PRO A 302 21.07 7.36 11.02
CA PRO A 302 20.80 7.69 9.62
C PRO A 302 21.64 6.90 8.60
N PRO A 303 22.96 6.68 8.81
CA PRO A 303 23.77 5.80 7.96
C PRO A 303 23.22 4.38 7.86
N VAL A 304 22.85 3.75 8.99
CA VAL A 304 22.26 2.39 9.04
C VAL A 304 21.00 2.31 8.17
N LEU A 305 20.04 3.20 8.41
CA LEU A 305 18.76 3.21 7.69
C LEU A 305 18.96 3.46 6.19
N LYS A 306 19.91 4.33 5.83
CA LYS A 306 20.24 4.64 4.45
C LYS A 306 20.91 3.47 3.75
N GLU A 307 21.89 2.81 4.37
CA GLU A 307 22.59 1.65 3.79
C GLU A 307 21.62 0.50 3.53
N ILE A 308 20.78 0.14 4.51
CA ILE A 308 19.72 -0.88 4.33
C ILE A 308 18.79 -0.49 3.18
N ALA A 309 18.32 0.75 3.15
CA ALA A 309 17.33 1.20 2.17
C ALA A 309 17.89 1.42 0.75
N THR A 310 19.20 1.48 0.60
CA THR A 310 19.86 1.69 -0.70
C THR A 310 20.64 0.47 -1.18
N ASN A 311 20.69 -0.62 -0.41
CA ASN A 311 21.25 -1.89 -0.86
C ASN A 311 20.39 -2.45 -2.01
N GLU A 312 20.94 -2.52 -3.22
CA GLU A 312 20.19 -2.84 -4.45
C GLU A 312 19.57 -4.24 -4.43
N SER A 313 20.33 -5.26 -4.00
CA SER A 313 19.84 -6.64 -3.92
C SER A 313 18.66 -6.75 -2.96
N PHE A 314 18.80 -6.17 -1.75
CA PHE A 314 17.74 -6.15 -0.76
C PHE A 314 16.52 -5.35 -1.23
N GLN A 315 16.72 -4.12 -1.73
CA GLN A 315 15.63 -3.22 -2.13
C GLN A 315 14.80 -3.80 -3.28
N ASN A 316 15.46 -4.38 -4.29
CA ASN A 316 14.78 -5.04 -5.40
C ASN A 316 14.00 -6.26 -4.90
N THR A 317 14.60 -7.07 -4.03
CA THR A 317 13.95 -8.27 -3.47
C THR A 317 12.71 -7.90 -2.65
N ILE A 318 12.82 -6.96 -1.70
CA ILE A 318 11.67 -6.56 -0.88
C ILE A 318 10.59 -5.84 -1.70
N SER A 319 10.95 -5.15 -2.79
CA SER A 319 9.97 -4.50 -3.66
C SER A 319 9.16 -5.53 -4.47
N LEU A 320 9.81 -6.62 -4.90
CA LEU A 320 9.10 -7.76 -5.51
C LEU A 320 8.27 -8.51 -4.47
N LEU A 321 8.79 -8.66 -3.25
CA LEU A 321 8.15 -9.41 -2.17
C LEU A 321 6.98 -8.65 -1.52
N MET A 322 7.01 -7.33 -1.44
CA MET A 322 6.04 -6.52 -0.67
C MET A 322 5.32 -5.44 -1.50
N GLY A 323 5.61 -5.38 -2.80
CA GLY A 323 5.20 -4.28 -3.66
C GLY A 323 6.15 -3.09 -3.58
N GLU A 324 5.95 -2.11 -4.46
CA GLU A 324 6.84 -0.96 -4.58
C GLU A 324 6.97 -0.21 -3.24
N ASP A 325 8.20 0.13 -2.84
CA ASP A 325 8.50 1.03 -1.71
C ASP A 325 7.79 0.64 -0.39
N PRO A 326 8.06 -0.54 0.17
CA PRO A 326 7.34 -1.02 1.35
C PRO A 326 7.55 -0.12 2.59
N ALA A 327 6.69 -0.30 3.58
CA ALA A 327 6.65 0.49 4.81
C ALA A 327 7.44 -0.19 5.94
N MET A 328 8.14 0.60 6.74
CA MET A 328 8.75 0.11 7.97
C MET A 328 7.76 0.31 9.13
N VAL A 329 7.59 -0.72 9.97
CA VAL A 329 6.65 -0.75 11.11
C VAL A 329 7.33 -1.00 12.46
N GLU A 330 8.60 -1.38 12.45
CA GLU A 330 9.42 -1.58 13.65
C GLU A 330 10.85 -1.14 13.40
N PHE A 331 11.47 -0.54 14.42
CA PHE A 331 12.92 -0.37 14.47
C PHE A 331 13.40 -0.44 15.93
N THR A 332 14.01 -1.57 16.27
CA THR A 332 14.43 -1.91 17.63
C THR A 332 15.86 -2.42 17.66
N ALA A 333 16.46 -2.39 18.84
CA ALA A 333 17.71 -3.10 19.12
C ALA A 333 17.49 -4.11 20.22
N ILE A 334 18.11 -5.29 20.08
CA ILE A 334 18.14 -6.33 21.11
C ILE A 334 19.60 -6.61 21.47
N THR A 335 19.87 -6.72 22.78
CA THR A 335 21.17 -7.13 23.29
C THR A 335 21.04 -8.33 24.22
N SER A 336 21.97 -9.27 24.13
CA SER A 336 22.09 -10.42 25.03
C SER A 336 23.50 -10.49 25.60
N ALA A 337 23.61 -10.50 26.93
CA ALA A 337 24.87 -10.69 27.64
C ALA A 337 25.02 -12.13 28.13
N TYR A 338 26.25 -12.49 28.52
CA TYR A 338 26.55 -13.79 29.12
C TYR A 338 25.57 -14.13 30.27
N GLY A 339 25.07 -15.36 30.25
CA GLY A 339 24.07 -15.84 31.20
C GLY A 339 22.63 -15.53 30.81
N ALA A 340 22.37 -14.95 29.64
CA ALA A 340 21.03 -14.97 29.05
C ALA A 340 20.64 -16.41 28.72
N GLY A 341 19.48 -16.90 29.18
CA GLY A 341 18.99 -18.27 28.91
C GLY A 341 18.19 -18.37 27.62
N ASP A 342 17.90 -19.56 27.09
CA ASP A 342 17.17 -19.71 25.82
C ASP A 342 15.79 -19.02 25.84
N GLN A 343 15.41 -18.40 24.73
CA GLN A 343 14.01 -18.05 24.46
C GLN A 343 13.27 -19.30 23.99
N ASN A 344 11.98 -19.38 24.29
CA ASN A 344 11.13 -20.40 23.70
C ASN A 344 11.04 -20.20 22.18
N TRP A 345 10.88 -21.28 21.42
CA TRP A 345 10.54 -21.20 20.00
C TRP A 345 9.19 -20.50 19.83
N HIS A 346 9.12 -19.53 18.91
CA HIS A 346 7.91 -18.77 18.64
C HIS A 346 7.88 -18.26 17.20
N SER A 347 6.69 -17.92 16.73
CA SER A 347 6.48 -16.93 15.67
C SER A 347 6.25 -15.55 16.31
N ASP A 348 6.57 -14.51 15.57
CA ASP A 348 6.37 -13.12 16.00
C ASP A 348 4.90 -12.69 15.91
N ASN A 349 4.14 -13.37 15.06
CA ASN A 349 2.70 -13.22 14.96
C ASN A 349 1.96 -14.14 15.94
N ASN A 350 0.83 -13.64 16.44
CA ASN A 350 -0.12 -14.44 17.20
C ASN A 350 -0.86 -15.38 16.24
N PHE A 351 -1.11 -16.61 16.68
CA PHE A 351 -1.90 -17.60 15.94
C PHE A 351 -3.23 -16.99 15.41
N ASP A 352 -4.04 -16.41 16.31
CA ASP A 352 -5.35 -15.84 15.98
C ASP A 352 -5.34 -14.59 15.09
N GLY A 353 -4.17 -13.97 14.87
CA GLY A 353 -4.08 -12.74 14.09
C GLY A 353 -2.93 -12.74 13.10
N SER A 354 -2.51 -13.92 12.65
CA SER A 354 -1.45 -14.04 11.66
C SER A 354 -2.00 -14.10 10.24
N GLN A 355 -1.19 -13.63 9.30
CA GLN A 355 -1.49 -13.75 7.88
C GLN A 355 -1.63 -15.19 7.40
N MET A 356 -1.11 -16.19 8.11
CA MET A 356 -1.21 -17.58 7.68
C MET A 356 -2.61 -18.15 7.84
N HIS A 357 -3.30 -17.79 8.93
CA HIS A 357 -4.70 -18.19 9.16
C HIS A 357 -5.70 -17.25 8.54
N HIS A 358 -5.31 -15.98 8.39
CA HIS A 358 -6.20 -14.90 8.05
C HIS A 358 -5.57 -14.01 6.98
N ALA A 359 -5.03 -14.64 5.92
CA ALA A 359 -4.43 -13.94 4.77
C ALA A 359 -5.40 -12.95 4.11
N ARG A 360 -6.71 -13.07 4.38
CA ARG A 360 -7.73 -12.11 3.97
C ARG A 360 -7.60 -10.78 4.67
N SER A 361 -7.24 -10.79 5.95
CA SER A 361 -7.30 -9.61 6.79
C SER A 361 -5.93 -9.06 7.14
N PHE A 362 -4.87 -9.87 7.06
CA PHE A 362 -3.53 -9.44 7.42
C PHE A 362 -2.54 -9.43 6.25
N VAL A 363 -1.71 -8.39 6.21
CA VAL A 363 -0.58 -8.26 5.30
C VAL A 363 0.56 -9.20 5.71
N PRO A 364 1.36 -9.72 4.77
CA PRO A 364 2.61 -10.35 5.14
C PRO A 364 3.55 -9.31 5.76
N MET A 365 4.25 -9.70 6.82
CA MET A 365 5.32 -8.88 7.40
C MET A 365 6.61 -9.69 7.40
N TYR A 366 7.74 -8.99 7.30
CA TYR A 366 9.06 -9.60 7.43
C TYR A 366 9.96 -8.77 8.33
N SER A 367 10.68 -9.44 9.22
CA SER A 367 11.67 -8.82 10.09
C SER A 367 13.07 -9.07 9.54
N LEU A 368 13.84 -8.00 9.42
CA LEU A 368 15.25 -8.00 9.07
C LEU A 368 16.07 -7.87 10.35
N PHE A 369 16.81 -8.93 10.68
CA PHE A 369 17.71 -8.94 11.82
C PHE A 369 19.13 -8.68 11.32
N VAL A 370 19.86 -7.75 11.94
CA VAL A 370 21.23 -7.39 11.52
C VAL A 370 22.15 -7.42 12.74
N PRO A 371 23.13 -8.35 12.82
CA PRO A 371 24.05 -8.41 13.94
C PRO A 371 25.06 -7.27 13.80
N LEU A 372 25.34 -6.60 14.91
CA LEU A 372 26.27 -5.47 14.94
C LEU A 372 27.71 -5.90 15.26
N GLN A 373 27.94 -7.21 15.38
CA GLN A 373 29.23 -7.86 15.52
C GLN A 373 29.14 -9.32 15.04
N ASP A 374 30.28 -9.94 14.74
CA ASP A 374 30.35 -11.37 14.44
C ASP A 374 29.78 -12.14 15.63
N THR A 375 28.77 -12.95 15.35
CA THR A 375 27.99 -13.63 16.39
C THR A 375 28.16 -15.14 16.24
N THR A 376 28.80 -15.75 17.24
CA THR A 376 29.00 -17.20 17.32
C THR A 376 27.74 -17.91 17.80
N LYS A 377 27.75 -19.25 17.70
CA LYS A 377 26.76 -20.12 18.32
C LYS A 377 26.68 -19.93 19.83
N GLU A 378 27.84 -19.80 20.50
CA GLU A 378 27.96 -19.66 21.95
C GLU A 378 27.52 -18.28 22.45
N MET A 379 27.63 -17.24 21.63
CA MET A 379 27.03 -15.92 21.90
C MET A 379 25.50 -15.91 21.70
N GLY A 380 24.94 -17.03 21.21
CA GLY A 380 23.52 -17.21 20.96
C GLY A 380 23.08 -16.64 19.63
N ALA A 381 23.73 -16.97 18.50
CA ALA A 381 23.21 -16.63 17.17
C ALA A 381 21.75 -17.11 16.99
N THR A 382 20.92 -16.33 16.30
CA THR A 382 19.49 -16.67 16.11
C THR A 382 19.32 -18.08 15.57
N SER A 383 18.43 -18.85 16.19
CA SER A 383 18.00 -20.15 15.67
C SER A 383 16.70 -20.00 14.91
N ALA A 384 16.54 -20.77 13.83
CA ALA A 384 15.36 -20.68 12.98
C ALA A 384 14.97 -22.07 12.46
N CYS A 385 13.74 -22.20 11.97
CA CYS A 385 13.19 -23.46 11.48
C CYS A 385 12.72 -23.27 10.03
N PRO A 386 13.58 -23.50 9.02
CA PRO A 386 13.27 -23.17 7.62
C PRO A 386 12.01 -23.86 7.10
N GLY A 387 11.12 -23.11 6.44
CA GLY A 387 9.86 -23.59 5.85
C GLY A 387 8.64 -23.52 6.79
N THR A 388 8.85 -23.17 8.07
CA THR A 388 7.77 -23.14 9.07
C THR A 388 6.83 -21.94 8.96
N HIS A 389 7.16 -20.93 8.14
CA HIS A 389 6.25 -19.82 7.85
C HIS A 389 4.96 -20.25 7.16
N LEU A 390 4.92 -21.45 6.59
CA LEU A 390 3.74 -22.06 5.98
C LEU A 390 2.92 -22.89 6.98
N CYS A 391 3.27 -22.86 8.26
CA CYS A 391 2.59 -23.61 9.30
C CYS A 391 1.51 -22.75 9.95
N GLY A 392 0.32 -23.33 10.09
CA GLY A 392 -0.74 -22.72 10.85
C GLY A 392 -0.66 -23.13 12.32
N SER A 393 -0.40 -24.40 12.64
CA SER A 393 -0.44 -24.85 14.04
C SER A 393 0.93 -24.94 14.70
N ASP A 394 1.00 -24.44 15.94
CA ASP A 394 2.15 -24.56 16.84
C ASP A 394 2.37 -25.98 17.39
N ASN A 395 1.38 -26.86 17.23
CA ASN A 395 1.41 -28.21 17.79
C ASN A 395 2.62 -28.99 17.24
N ASN A 396 3.55 -29.32 18.15
CA ASN A 396 4.82 -30.03 17.90
C ASN A 396 5.94 -29.25 17.19
N LEU A 397 5.71 -28.02 16.71
CA LEU A 397 6.75 -27.24 16.03
C LEU A 397 7.96 -26.99 16.94
N SER A 398 7.73 -26.59 18.19
CA SER A 398 8.81 -26.35 19.16
C SER A 398 9.71 -27.58 19.34
N ASN A 399 9.14 -28.76 19.50
CA ASN A 399 9.91 -30.01 19.68
C ASN A 399 10.71 -30.38 18.43
N MET A 400 10.10 -30.20 17.26
CA MET A 400 10.76 -30.45 15.98
C MET A 400 11.93 -29.49 15.78
N CYS A 401 11.71 -28.19 15.93
CA CYS A 401 12.74 -27.18 15.73
C CYS A 401 13.87 -27.30 16.77
N GLU A 402 13.56 -27.72 18.01
CA GLU A 402 14.57 -28.05 19.00
C GLU A 402 15.47 -29.21 18.57
N GLN A 403 14.91 -30.27 17.97
CA GLN A 403 15.69 -31.41 17.49
C GLN A 403 16.58 -31.05 16.30
N LEU A 404 16.14 -30.12 15.46
CA LEU A 404 16.94 -29.61 14.34
C LEU A 404 18.07 -28.71 14.85
N ASN A 405 17.79 -27.90 15.88
CA ASN A 405 18.69 -26.92 16.49
C ASN A 405 19.50 -26.11 15.47
N PHE A 406 18.83 -25.69 14.40
CA PHE A 406 19.41 -24.97 13.29
C PHE A 406 19.73 -23.53 13.72
N GLN A 407 20.99 -23.11 13.57
CA GLN A 407 21.41 -21.74 13.88
C GLN A 407 21.94 -21.02 12.64
N VAL A 408 21.66 -19.72 12.55
CA VAL A 408 22.13 -18.87 11.44
C VAL A 408 23.67 -18.87 11.34
N SER A 409 24.38 -18.98 12.47
CA SER A 409 25.85 -19.09 12.51
C SER A 409 26.40 -20.42 11.99
N ASP A 410 25.56 -21.45 11.79
CA ASP A 410 26.02 -22.72 11.21
C ASP A 410 26.34 -22.58 9.71
N SER A 411 25.92 -21.47 9.10
CA SER A 411 26.37 -20.99 7.80
C SER A 411 27.89 -20.94 7.74
N ARG A 412 28.47 -21.62 6.74
CA ARG A 412 29.78 -21.21 6.24
C ARG A 412 29.56 -20.04 5.28
N GLY A 413 28.47 -20.05 4.53
CA GLY A 413 28.28 -19.20 3.38
C GLY A 413 28.95 -19.87 2.20
N ARG A 414 28.25 -19.98 1.07
CA ARG A 414 28.89 -20.37 -0.22
C ARG A 414 30.08 -19.47 -0.57
N LEU A 415 30.14 -18.29 0.04
CA LEU A 415 31.19 -17.28 -0.11
C LEU A 415 32.36 -17.45 0.86
N ALA A 416 32.24 -18.26 1.93
CA ALA A 416 33.34 -18.46 2.85
C ALA A 416 34.45 -19.30 2.25
N LYS A 417 35.68 -18.95 2.64
CA LYS A 417 36.85 -19.74 2.35
C LYS A 417 36.98 -20.86 3.39
N GLU A 418 37.60 -21.95 2.97
CA GLU A 418 37.92 -23.05 3.89
C GLU A 418 38.80 -22.51 5.04
N GLY A 419 38.27 -22.60 6.27
CA GLY A 419 38.92 -22.06 7.47
C GLY A 419 38.25 -20.82 8.07
N ASP A 420 37.25 -20.23 7.40
CA ASP A 420 36.46 -19.16 8.01
C ASP A 420 35.61 -19.71 9.17
N ASP A 421 35.57 -18.96 10.27
CA ASP A 421 34.82 -19.32 11.48
C ASP A 421 33.30 -19.35 11.20
N ARG A 422 32.60 -20.30 11.82
CA ARG A 422 31.13 -20.44 11.78
C ARG A 422 30.47 -19.34 12.62
N VAL A 423 30.35 -18.16 12.04
CA VAL A 423 29.75 -16.99 12.67
C VAL A 423 28.74 -16.33 11.75
N TRP A 424 27.71 -15.75 12.35
CA TRP A 424 26.85 -14.81 11.64
C TRP A 424 27.58 -13.46 11.58
N LYS A 425 27.98 -13.06 10.37
CA LYS A 425 28.89 -11.93 10.14
C LYS A 425 28.25 -10.58 10.44
N THR A 426 29.07 -9.69 10.98
CA THR A 426 28.72 -8.29 11.24
C THR A 426 28.13 -7.62 10.01
N GLY A 427 26.95 -7.01 10.13
CA GLY A 427 26.31 -6.28 9.04
C GLY A 427 25.54 -7.12 8.02
N ASP A 428 25.54 -8.45 8.13
CA ASP A 428 24.68 -9.32 7.31
C ASP A 428 23.22 -9.24 7.75
N GLY A 429 22.29 -9.14 6.81
CA GLY A 429 20.86 -9.07 7.10
C GLY A 429 20.16 -10.41 6.98
N TYR A 430 19.58 -10.92 8.06
CA TYR A 430 18.68 -12.08 8.06
C TYR A 430 17.23 -11.60 7.96
N LEU A 431 16.64 -11.68 6.76
CA LEU A 431 15.24 -11.37 6.51
C LEU A 431 14.40 -12.62 6.77
N MET A 432 13.36 -12.54 7.61
CA MET A 432 12.43 -13.64 7.83
C MET A 432 10.98 -13.21 7.81
N ASN A 433 10.09 -14.08 7.37
CA ASN A 433 8.65 -13.93 7.54
C ASN A 433 8.29 -14.03 9.03
N LEU A 434 7.37 -13.20 9.54
CA LEU A 434 7.02 -13.23 10.98
C LEU A 434 6.35 -14.53 11.44
N ASN A 435 5.86 -15.37 10.52
CA ASN A 435 5.37 -16.71 10.84
C ASN A 435 6.48 -17.77 10.91
N THR A 436 7.71 -17.44 10.55
CA THR A 436 8.85 -18.35 10.67
C THR A 436 9.16 -18.60 12.14
N TYR A 437 9.14 -19.87 12.54
CA TYR A 437 9.50 -20.28 13.89
C TYR A 437 10.99 -20.04 14.14
N HIS A 438 11.28 -19.28 15.19
CA HIS A 438 12.64 -18.91 15.56
C HIS A 438 12.78 -18.75 17.09
N ARG A 439 14.03 -18.58 17.54
CA ARG A 439 14.34 -18.21 18.93
C ARG A 439 15.68 -17.49 19.02
N GLY A 440 15.87 -16.69 20.06
CA GLY A 440 17.18 -16.29 20.55
C GLY A 440 17.75 -17.31 21.54
N PRO A 441 18.84 -18.03 21.21
CA PRO A 441 19.46 -18.97 22.13
C PRO A 441 20.15 -18.28 23.31
N ALA A 442 20.57 -19.11 24.27
CA ALA A 442 21.37 -18.68 25.41
C ALA A 442 22.72 -18.10 24.97
N HIS A 443 23.21 -17.11 25.72
CA HIS A 443 24.58 -16.62 25.60
C HIS A 443 25.42 -17.31 26.68
N ILE A 444 26.22 -18.29 26.26
CA ILE A 444 26.99 -19.20 27.11
C ILE A 444 28.50 -18.98 27.00
N ASP A 445 28.97 -18.06 26.15
CA ASP A 445 30.39 -17.73 26.04
C ASP A 445 30.81 -16.78 27.18
N PRO A 446 31.56 -17.23 28.20
CA PRO A 446 31.97 -16.37 29.29
C PRO A 446 32.98 -15.30 28.87
N ASN A 447 33.64 -15.45 27.72
CA ASN A 447 34.62 -14.51 27.20
C ASN A 447 34.08 -13.70 26.01
N GLY A 448 32.92 -14.09 25.47
CA GLY A 448 32.27 -13.43 24.35
C GLY A 448 31.69 -12.08 24.77
N PRO A 449 31.75 -11.05 23.90
CA PRO A 449 31.13 -9.77 24.19
C PRO A 449 29.60 -9.89 24.20
N GLU A 450 28.93 -8.83 24.65
CA GLU A 450 27.48 -8.70 24.50
C GLU A 450 27.10 -8.76 23.02
N ARG A 451 26.13 -9.63 22.70
CA ARG A 451 25.56 -9.78 21.35
C ARG A 451 24.53 -8.66 21.15
N ALA A 452 24.87 -7.64 20.37
CA ALA A 452 23.94 -6.60 19.93
C ALA A 452 23.45 -6.84 18.50
N MET A 453 22.17 -6.55 18.25
CA MET A 453 21.50 -6.77 16.97
C MET A 453 20.42 -5.72 16.75
N LEU A 454 20.21 -5.32 15.50
CA LEU A 454 19.07 -4.51 15.08
C LEU A 454 17.95 -5.38 14.54
N ILE A 455 16.72 -4.94 14.72
CA ILE A 455 15.53 -5.53 14.10
C ILE A 455 14.76 -4.42 13.40
N LEU A 456 14.47 -4.64 12.11
CA LEU A 456 13.60 -3.79 11.31
C LEU A 456 12.47 -4.65 10.76
N THR A 457 11.22 -4.33 11.09
CA THR A 457 10.06 -5.02 10.51
C THR A 457 9.46 -4.20 9.39
N ILE A 458 9.22 -4.86 8.26
CA ILE A 458 8.78 -4.26 6.99
C ILE A 458 7.45 -4.92 6.59
N SER A 459 6.54 -4.11 6.05
CA SER A 459 5.20 -4.48 5.61
C SER A 459 4.89 -3.84 4.25
N PRO A 460 4.01 -4.45 3.44
CA PRO A 460 3.30 -3.74 2.39
C PRO A 460 2.65 -2.46 2.91
N ARG A 461 2.50 -1.48 2.03
CA ARG A 461 1.93 -0.16 2.38
C ARG A 461 0.40 -0.18 2.43
N PRO A 462 -0.22 0.60 3.33
CA PRO A 462 -1.67 0.60 3.51
C PRO A 462 -2.48 1.47 2.53
N ARG A 463 -1.87 2.37 1.72
CA ARG A 463 -2.61 3.46 1.05
C ARG A 463 -2.35 3.64 -0.45
N GLY A 464 -3.40 3.49 -1.28
CA GLY A 464 -3.49 4.02 -2.64
C GLY A 464 -4.26 3.12 -3.63
N PRO A 465 -4.18 3.34 -4.95
CA PRO A 465 -4.94 2.55 -5.93
C PRO A 465 -4.45 1.12 -6.15
N GLU A 466 -3.17 0.83 -5.88
CA GLU A 466 -2.48 -0.47 -6.08
C GLU A 466 -1.98 -1.09 -4.75
N PHE A 467 -2.56 -0.70 -3.61
CA PHE A 467 -2.00 -0.94 -2.28
C PHE A 467 -2.82 -1.93 -1.49
N ASP A 468 -2.16 -2.59 -0.56
CA ASP A 468 -2.75 -3.60 0.30
C ASP A 468 -3.61 -2.94 1.38
N ARG A 469 -4.90 -3.29 1.42
CA ARG A 469 -5.86 -2.72 2.36
C ARG A 469 -5.92 -3.49 3.67
N ARG A 470 -5.28 -4.65 3.74
CA ARG A 470 -5.29 -5.50 4.92
C ARG A 470 -4.57 -4.80 6.07
N GLN A 471 -4.88 -5.20 7.29
CA GLN A 471 -4.22 -4.69 8.49
C GLN A 471 -2.88 -5.38 8.73
N ILE A 472 -2.03 -4.80 9.55
CA ILE A 472 -0.84 -5.49 10.08
C ILE A 472 -1.28 -6.65 10.98
N SER A 473 -0.60 -7.79 10.87
CA SER A 473 -0.85 -8.98 11.70
C SER A 473 -0.79 -8.64 13.17
N LEU A 474 -1.61 -9.31 13.99
CA LEU A 474 -1.52 -9.20 15.45
C LEU A 474 -0.31 -10.01 15.92
N GLY A 475 0.47 -9.49 16.85
CA GLY A 475 1.70 -10.16 17.25
C GLY A 475 2.46 -9.41 18.33
N THR A 476 3.50 -10.06 18.85
CA THR A 476 4.21 -9.56 20.03
C THR A 476 5.34 -8.58 19.77
N SER A 477 5.83 -8.51 18.53
CA SER A 477 7.14 -7.92 18.26
C SER A 477 7.15 -6.54 17.61
N TYR A 478 6.19 -6.21 16.72
CA TYR A 478 6.32 -4.94 15.99
C TYR A 478 6.03 -3.74 16.88
N SER A 479 7.09 -3.05 17.29
CA SER A 479 7.04 -1.87 18.14
C SER A 479 7.90 -0.75 17.55
N GLY A 480 7.26 0.36 17.18
CA GLY A 480 7.92 1.50 16.57
C GLY A 480 7.86 2.71 17.49
N ARG A 481 8.99 3.41 17.66
CA ARG A 481 8.96 4.74 18.28
C ARG A 481 8.03 5.65 17.45
N TRP A 482 7.27 6.53 18.10
CA TRP A 482 6.22 7.33 17.45
C TRP A 482 6.71 8.04 16.16
N ASP A 483 7.97 8.45 16.13
CA ASP A 483 8.59 9.19 15.04
C ASP A 483 9.11 8.34 13.87
N MET A 484 9.05 7.02 14.01
CA MET A 484 9.39 6.05 12.97
C MET A 484 8.20 5.66 12.09
N TRP A 485 6.98 5.98 12.52
CA TRP A 485 5.77 5.69 11.74
C TRP A 485 5.63 6.63 10.54
N GLY A 486 5.06 6.08 9.47
CA GLY A 486 4.81 6.77 8.21
C GLY A 486 5.98 6.75 7.22
N HIS A 487 7.12 6.15 7.59
CA HIS A 487 8.28 6.00 6.69
C HIS A 487 8.14 4.79 5.76
N THR A 488 8.55 4.99 4.52
CA THR A 488 8.78 3.92 3.52
C THR A 488 10.28 3.71 3.30
N MET A 489 10.67 2.64 2.59
CA MET A 489 12.08 2.40 2.28
C MET A 489 12.75 3.59 1.56
N LYS A 490 12.05 4.24 0.62
CA LYS A 490 12.54 5.47 -0.04
C LYS A 490 12.71 6.64 0.93
N ASP A 491 11.91 6.72 2.00
CA ASP A 491 12.14 7.71 3.05
C ASP A 491 13.42 7.41 3.84
N LEU A 492 13.64 6.14 4.20
CA LEU A 492 14.83 5.71 4.93
C LEU A 492 16.12 6.03 4.16
N ALA A 493 16.11 5.87 2.83
CA ALA A 493 17.22 6.27 1.95
C ALA A 493 17.54 7.79 1.99
N MET A 494 16.61 8.61 2.48
CA MET A 494 16.73 10.06 2.60
C MET A 494 16.50 10.56 4.03
N ILE A 495 16.68 9.70 5.03
CA ILE A 495 16.32 10.00 6.42
C ILE A 495 17.03 11.24 6.97
N ASP A 496 18.25 11.52 6.50
CA ASP A 496 19.00 12.75 6.81
C ASP A 496 18.31 14.05 6.39
N LYS A 497 17.45 14.01 5.37
CA LYS A 497 16.70 15.16 4.86
C LYS A 497 15.36 15.31 5.56
N ILE A 498 14.94 14.29 6.28
CA ILE A 498 13.68 14.22 7.01
C ILE A 498 13.94 14.79 8.40
N LYS A 499 14.09 16.11 8.49
CA LYS A 499 14.46 16.76 9.76
C LYS A 499 13.41 17.76 10.24
N GLY A 500 13.21 17.71 11.55
CA GLY A 500 12.72 18.82 12.34
C GLY A 500 11.27 18.71 12.79
N PHE A 501 11.06 19.21 14.00
CA PHE A 501 9.76 19.70 14.44
C PHE A 501 9.30 20.84 13.49
N PRO A 502 8.02 20.90 13.09
CA PRO A 502 6.91 20.02 13.45
C PRO A 502 6.65 18.88 12.44
N TRP A 503 7.48 18.74 11.40
CA TRP A 503 7.20 17.88 10.25
C TRP A 503 7.20 16.40 10.59
N LYS A 504 8.04 16.00 11.55
CA LYS A 504 8.11 14.62 12.07
C LYS A 504 6.76 14.20 12.67
N GLN A 505 6.20 15.02 13.56
CA GLN A 505 4.90 14.78 14.19
C GLN A 505 3.79 14.73 13.15
N LEU A 506 3.76 15.68 12.21
CA LEU A 506 2.73 15.69 11.18
C LEU A 506 2.81 14.48 10.24
N ARG A 507 4.01 13.93 10.02
CA ARG A 507 4.20 12.68 9.27
C ARG A 507 3.74 11.48 10.06
N THR A 508 4.18 11.33 11.31
CA THR A 508 3.76 10.27 12.22
C THR A 508 2.23 10.13 12.24
N LEU A 509 1.53 11.27 12.24
CA LEU A 509 0.06 11.33 12.26
C LEU A 509 -0.59 11.15 10.87
N GLY A 510 0.17 10.88 9.81
CA GLY A 510 -0.36 10.70 8.46
C GLY A 510 -0.89 11.98 7.80
N ILE A 511 -0.60 13.17 8.34
CA ILE A 511 -1.16 14.48 7.94
C ILE A 511 -0.31 15.14 6.85
N TYR A 512 1.00 15.22 7.06
CA TYR A 512 1.92 15.88 6.14
C TYR A 512 3.18 15.06 5.91
N LYS A 513 3.47 14.82 4.63
CA LYS A 513 4.76 14.31 4.17
C LYS A 513 5.26 15.32 3.15
N PRO A 514 6.51 15.81 3.27
CA PRO A 514 7.05 16.76 2.31
C PRO A 514 6.95 16.16 0.90
N MET A 515 6.58 16.97 -0.08
CA MET A 515 6.70 16.58 -1.50
C MET A 515 8.19 16.55 -1.88
N GLY A 516 8.94 15.62 -1.30
CA GLY A 516 10.34 15.40 -1.66
C GLY A 516 10.38 14.81 -3.07
N THR A 517 11.02 15.53 -4.01
CA THR A 517 11.55 15.15 -5.34
C THR A 517 10.73 14.30 -6.33
N HIS A 518 9.77 13.50 -5.88
CA HIS A 518 8.80 12.80 -6.70
C HIS A 518 7.81 13.83 -7.24
N ARG A 519 8.11 14.36 -8.43
CA ARG A 519 7.17 15.20 -9.21
C ARG A 519 5.88 14.45 -9.56
N ASN A 520 5.85 13.13 -9.39
CA ASN A 520 4.64 12.33 -9.54
C ASN A 520 3.76 12.39 -8.29
N LYS A 521 2.47 12.64 -8.54
CA LYS A 521 1.44 13.03 -7.57
C LYS A 521 1.10 11.99 -6.49
N SER A 522 1.70 10.81 -6.50
CA SER A 522 1.49 9.80 -5.46
C SER A 522 2.52 10.00 -4.35
N VAL A 523 2.18 10.85 -3.37
CA VAL A 523 2.90 10.83 -2.08
C VAL A 523 2.63 9.46 -1.46
N LEU A 524 3.65 8.60 -1.49
CA LEU A 524 3.61 7.25 -0.96
C LEU A 524 3.70 7.32 0.57
N TRP A 525 2.83 6.64 1.30
CA TRP A 525 2.80 6.67 2.77
C TRP A 525 3.06 5.27 3.33
N GLY A 526 3.86 5.20 4.39
CA GLY A 526 3.92 4.01 5.24
C GLY A 526 2.73 3.93 6.20
N TRP A 527 2.79 3.00 7.15
CA TRP A 527 1.84 2.89 8.25
C TRP A 527 1.95 4.07 9.19
N ASP A 528 0.88 4.84 9.36
CA ASP A 528 0.86 5.94 10.31
C ASP A 528 0.59 5.44 11.74
N TYR A 529 1.08 6.19 12.71
CA TYR A 529 1.01 5.82 14.12
C TYR A 529 -0.43 5.71 14.62
N LEU A 530 -1.33 6.54 14.11
CA LEU A 530 -2.72 6.58 14.58
C LEU A 530 -3.47 5.34 14.14
N THR A 531 -3.34 4.92 12.88
CA THR A 531 -3.95 3.67 12.41
C THR A 531 -3.44 2.46 13.21
N VAL A 532 -2.14 2.41 13.50
CA VAL A 532 -1.56 1.32 14.31
C VAL A 532 -2.07 1.35 15.75
N VAL A 533 -2.11 2.53 16.39
CA VAL A 533 -2.63 2.68 17.75
C VAL A 533 -4.12 2.31 17.82
N CYS A 534 -4.93 2.73 16.85
CA CYS A 534 -6.33 2.31 16.77
C CYS A 534 -6.47 0.79 16.64
N SER A 535 -5.64 0.14 15.82
CA SER A 535 -5.62 -1.33 15.72
C SER A 535 -5.27 -2.00 17.05
N ARG A 536 -4.28 -1.48 17.77
CA ARG A 536 -3.91 -2.02 19.08
C ARG A 536 -5.00 -1.82 20.13
N ILE A 537 -5.65 -0.66 20.15
CA ILE A 537 -6.78 -0.38 21.05
C ILE A 537 -7.93 -1.32 20.77
N ALA A 538 -8.35 -1.42 19.50
CA ALA A 538 -9.48 -2.25 19.10
C ALA A 538 -9.28 -3.75 19.40
N ASN A 539 -8.02 -4.20 19.43
CA ASN A 539 -7.64 -5.59 19.61
C ASN A 539 -6.95 -5.87 20.96
N GLN A 540 -7.02 -4.94 21.92
CA GLN A 540 -6.45 -5.04 23.27
C GLN A 540 -4.96 -5.49 23.31
N GLN A 541 -4.16 -4.94 22.40
CA GLN A 541 -2.74 -5.27 22.27
C GLN A 541 -1.85 -4.28 23.02
N PHE A 542 -0.66 -4.73 23.45
CA PHE A 542 0.50 -3.95 23.92
C PHE A 542 0.23 -2.53 24.41
N GLY A 543 -0.05 -2.37 25.71
CA GLY A 543 -0.24 -1.06 26.33
C GLY A 543 -1.65 -0.51 26.20
N PHE A 544 -2.59 -1.28 25.64
CA PHE A 544 -3.99 -0.90 25.48
C PHE A 544 -4.98 -1.95 26.01
N ARG A 545 -4.55 -2.78 26.97
CA ARG A 545 -5.48 -3.59 27.78
C ARG A 545 -6.15 -2.73 28.84
N TYR A 546 -7.14 -3.30 29.53
CA TYR A 546 -7.79 -2.66 30.68
C TYR A 546 -6.77 -2.22 31.75
N ASP A 547 -5.86 -3.13 32.13
CA ASP A 547 -4.83 -2.87 33.15
C ASP A 547 -3.88 -1.74 32.74
N ASP A 548 -3.61 -1.59 31.44
CA ASP A 548 -2.79 -0.52 30.91
C ASP A 548 -3.48 0.84 31.04
N LEU A 549 -4.80 0.90 30.81
CA LEU A 549 -5.58 2.10 31.06
C LEU A 549 -5.58 2.45 32.55
N GLU A 550 -5.72 1.46 33.42
CA GLU A 550 -5.66 1.68 34.88
C GLU A 550 -4.30 2.25 35.31
N ALA A 551 -3.20 1.66 34.81
CA ALA A 551 -1.85 2.16 35.06
C ALA A 551 -1.64 3.58 34.50
N PHE A 552 -2.14 3.85 33.30
CA PHE A 552 -2.12 5.17 32.68
C PHE A 552 -2.87 6.21 33.52
N LEU A 553 -4.07 5.88 33.99
CA LEU A 553 -4.88 6.76 34.84
C LEU A 553 -4.20 7.00 36.20
N LYS A 554 -3.59 5.98 36.81
CA LYS A 554 -2.77 6.13 38.02
C LYS A 554 -1.61 7.10 37.79
N SER A 555 -0.93 7.01 36.64
CA SER A 555 0.16 7.91 36.25
C SER A 555 -0.32 9.35 36.04
N ILE A 556 -1.48 9.54 35.39
CA ILE A 556 -2.11 10.85 35.21
C ILE A 556 -2.52 11.45 36.55
N ASN A 557 -3.17 10.69 37.42
CA ASN A 557 -3.67 11.18 38.71
C ASN A 557 -2.52 11.61 39.64
N LYS A 558 -1.36 10.94 39.55
CA LYS A 558 -0.13 11.36 40.25
C LYS A 558 0.34 12.76 39.84
N LYS A 559 -0.03 13.26 38.65
CA LYS A 559 0.33 14.60 38.14
C LYS A 559 -0.63 15.72 38.59
N GLY A 560 -1.73 15.39 39.29
CA GLY A 560 -2.54 16.36 40.04
C GLY A 560 -4.04 16.37 39.71
N LYS A 561 -4.83 17.03 40.59
CA LYS A 561 -6.31 17.04 40.56
C LYS A 561 -6.95 17.65 39.32
N ILE A 562 -6.26 18.55 38.60
CA ILE A 562 -6.82 19.16 37.40
C ILE A 562 -7.05 18.13 36.30
N TYR A 563 -6.25 17.06 36.28
CA TYR A 563 -6.39 15.97 35.33
C TYR A 563 -7.64 15.14 35.66
N GLU A 564 -7.88 14.75 36.91
CA GLU A 564 -9.08 13.98 37.33
C GLU A 564 -10.42 14.58 36.86
N ILE A 565 -10.46 15.90 36.73
CA ILE A 565 -11.64 16.66 36.30
C ILE A 565 -11.85 16.61 34.78
N LEU A 566 -10.75 16.60 34.02
CA LEU A 566 -10.77 16.70 32.56
C LEU A 566 -10.82 15.34 31.85
N PHE A 567 -10.26 14.30 32.47
CA PHE A 567 -10.20 12.95 31.89
C PHE A 567 -11.40 12.09 32.29
N GLY A 568 -11.76 11.16 31.43
CA GLY A 568 -12.75 10.12 31.68
C GLY A 568 -12.37 9.27 32.88
N GLN A 569 -13.37 8.66 33.50
CA GLN A 569 -13.18 7.69 34.57
C GLN A 569 -13.32 6.28 34.01
N LEU A 570 -12.75 5.29 34.70
CA LEU A 570 -13.09 3.91 34.42
C LEU A 570 -14.58 3.70 34.71
N PRO A 571 -15.32 2.99 33.84
CA PRO A 571 -16.70 2.68 34.13
C PRO A 571 -16.75 1.80 35.40
N ARG A 572 -17.57 2.19 36.38
CA ARG A 572 -17.55 1.63 37.75
C ARG A 572 -18.16 0.24 37.88
N ASP A 573 -18.88 -0.20 36.84
CA ASP A 573 -19.71 -1.40 36.85
C ASP A 573 -19.24 -2.45 35.83
N VAL A 574 -18.03 -2.31 35.27
CA VAL A 574 -17.49 -3.33 34.35
C VAL A 574 -16.79 -4.39 35.18
N ASP A 575 -17.57 -5.33 35.69
CA ASP A 575 -17.05 -6.59 36.27
C ASP A 575 -16.43 -7.50 35.18
N GLU A 576 -16.61 -7.15 33.89
CA GLU A 576 -16.05 -7.85 32.73
C GLU A 576 -14.75 -7.19 32.27
N LEU A 577 -13.61 -7.68 32.78
CA LEU A 577 -12.24 -7.31 32.39
C LEU A 577 -11.93 -7.48 30.88
N GLU A 578 -12.90 -7.93 30.08
CA GLU A 578 -12.72 -8.31 28.67
C GLU A 578 -13.38 -7.33 27.67
N ASP A 579 -14.06 -6.27 28.12
CA ASP A 579 -14.71 -5.33 27.20
C ASP A 579 -13.68 -4.58 26.31
N PRO A 580 -13.66 -4.81 24.97
CA PRO A 580 -12.74 -4.12 24.07
C PRO A 580 -13.04 -2.61 23.93
N PHE A 581 -14.17 -2.13 24.46
CA PHE A 581 -14.63 -0.75 24.32
C PHE A 581 -14.23 0.17 25.47
N VAL A 582 -13.42 -0.29 26.44
CA VAL A 582 -13.04 0.52 27.61
C VAL A 582 -12.24 1.77 27.22
N TRP A 583 -11.24 1.65 26.33
CA TRP A 583 -10.49 2.80 25.82
C TRP A 583 -11.37 3.77 25.02
N PRO A 584 -12.20 3.31 24.07
CA PRO A 584 -13.19 4.16 23.43
C PRO A 584 -14.08 4.91 24.42
N ALA A 585 -14.67 4.23 25.41
CA ALA A 585 -15.50 4.85 26.43
C ALA A 585 -14.75 5.93 27.23
N TYR A 586 -13.49 5.65 27.60
CA TYR A 586 -12.62 6.61 28.26
C TYR A 586 -12.37 7.86 27.41
N PHE A 587 -12.11 7.72 26.11
CA PHE A 587 -11.92 8.85 25.21
C PHE A 587 -13.20 9.67 25.04
N GLU A 588 -14.34 9.01 24.88
CA GLU A 588 -15.64 9.69 24.75
C GLU A 588 -15.96 10.52 25.98
N GLU A 589 -15.80 9.96 27.18
CA GLU A 589 -16.01 10.69 28.42
C GLU A 589 -15.00 11.83 28.59
N THR A 590 -13.72 11.59 28.26
CA THR A 590 -12.67 12.62 28.26
C THR A 590 -13.05 13.80 27.36
N PHE A 591 -13.50 13.54 26.14
CA PHE A 591 -13.93 14.60 25.22
C PHE A 591 -15.16 15.33 25.73
N ALA A 592 -16.14 14.62 26.29
CA ALA A 592 -17.34 15.23 26.86
C ALA A 592 -16.99 16.19 28.02
N ARG A 593 -16.13 15.74 28.95
CA ARG A 593 -15.63 16.56 30.07
C ARG A 593 -14.84 17.76 29.58
N CYS A 594 -13.82 17.56 28.74
CA CYS A 594 -13.01 18.64 28.18
C CYS A 594 -13.85 19.66 27.40
N LEU A 595 -14.86 19.22 26.65
CA LEU A 595 -15.76 20.10 25.91
C LEU A 595 -16.67 20.89 26.87
N GLY A 596 -17.21 20.25 27.90
CA GLY A 596 -18.00 20.90 28.95
C GLY A 596 -17.21 22.02 29.64
N TYR A 597 -16.00 21.70 30.12
CA TYR A 597 -15.12 22.66 30.80
C TYR A 597 -14.68 23.80 29.87
N SER A 598 -14.28 23.49 28.63
CA SER A 598 -13.85 24.52 27.67
C SER A 598 -14.99 25.47 27.29
N LYS A 599 -16.22 24.98 27.15
CA LYS A 599 -17.41 25.83 26.93
C LYS A 599 -17.66 26.78 28.11
N ILE A 600 -17.61 26.27 29.35
CA ILE A 600 -17.79 27.09 30.56
C ILE A 600 -16.69 28.15 30.67
N ALA A 601 -15.42 27.76 30.48
CA ALA A 601 -14.28 28.65 30.56
C ALA A 601 -14.33 29.74 29.47
N PHE A 602 -14.51 29.35 28.22
CA PHE A 602 -14.61 30.29 27.10
C PHE A 602 -15.83 31.21 27.24
N GLY A 603 -16.99 30.68 27.66
CA GLY A 603 -18.20 31.46 27.92
C GLY A 603 -17.99 32.50 29.04
N SER A 604 -17.36 32.10 30.14
CA SER A 604 -17.06 32.99 31.28
C SER A 604 -16.08 34.09 30.90
N ILE A 605 -14.99 33.76 30.20
CA ILE A 605 -14.01 34.75 29.72
C ILE A 605 -14.63 35.66 28.67
N SER A 606 -15.46 35.14 27.76
CA SER A 606 -16.17 35.95 26.77
C SER A 606 -17.14 36.94 27.44
N LEU A 607 -17.86 36.51 28.47
CA LEU A 607 -18.75 37.37 29.25
C LEU A 607 -17.97 38.45 30.00
N PHE A 608 -16.86 38.09 30.64
CA PHE A 608 -15.95 39.05 31.28
C PHE A 608 -15.39 40.04 30.26
N TYR A 609 -14.96 39.57 29.09
CA TYR A 609 -14.46 40.40 27.99
C TYR A 609 -15.51 41.38 27.49
N LEU A 610 -16.77 40.93 27.33
CA LEU A 610 -17.90 41.79 26.97
C LEU A 610 -18.16 42.84 28.06
N PHE A 611 -18.19 42.45 29.33
CA PHE A 611 -18.40 43.35 30.45
C PHE A 611 -17.29 44.41 30.54
N ALA A 612 -16.03 44.01 30.50
CA ALA A 612 -14.88 44.93 30.46
C ALA A 612 -14.92 45.86 29.24
N SER A 613 -15.42 45.38 28.10
CA SER A 613 -15.61 46.20 26.89
C SER A 613 -16.66 47.30 27.06
N LEU A 614 -17.66 47.12 27.93
CA LEU A 614 -18.69 48.12 28.21
C LEU A 614 -18.12 49.37 28.91
N PHE A 615 -17.00 49.25 29.62
CA PHE A 615 -16.31 50.35 30.30
C PHE A 615 -15.28 51.08 29.43
N GLN A 616 -15.03 50.60 28.20
CA GLN A 616 -14.07 51.23 27.29
C GLN A 616 -14.72 52.33 26.44
N LYS A 617 -13.97 53.40 26.14
CA LYS A 617 -14.44 54.47 25.23
C LYS A 617 -14.80 53.99 23.83
N LYS A 618 -14.21 52.88 23.35
CA LYS A 618 -14.45 52.28 22.02
C LYS A 618 -15.10 50.89 22.13
N LYS A 619 -16.28 50.81 22.74
CA LYS A 619 -17.00 49.55 23.03
C LYS A 619 -17.07 48.59 21.83
N MET A 620 -17.55 49.08 20.68
CA MET A 620 -17.71 48.27 19.47
C MET A 620 -16.38 47.74 18.90
N ALA A 621 -15.30 48.52 19.00
CA ALA A 621 -13.99 48.09 18.51
C ALA A 621 -13.44 46.93 19.35
N SER A 622 -13.65 46.96 20.68
CA SER A 622 -13.24 45.90 21.59
C SER A 622 -13.98 44.59 21.31
N ILE A 623 -15.31 44.67 21.20
CA ILE A 623 -16.19 43.53 20.89
C ILE A 623 -15.83 42.93 19.52
N SER A 624 -15.70 43.78 18.50
CA SER A 624 -15.29 43.35 17.15
C SER A 624 -13.95 42.61 17.16
N ARG A 625 -12.99 43.06 17.99
CA ARG A 625 -11.70 42.37 18.12
C ARG A 625 -11.84 40.97 18.70
N GLY A 626 -12.62 40.80 19.78
CA GLY A 626 -12.87 39.48 20.38
C GLY A 626 -13.49 38.51 19.39
N ILE A 627 -14.51 38.97 18.64
CA ILE A 627 -15.15 38.20 17.57
C ILE A 627 -14.13 37.80 16.49
N LYS A 628 -13.28 38.74 16.05
CA LYS A 628 -12.25 38.45 15.03
C LYS A 628 -11.23 37.40 15.50
N ILE A 629 -10.78 37.48 16.75
CA ILE A 629 -9.86 36.49 17.33
C ILE A 629 -10.51 35.10 17.32
N SER A 630 -11.72 34.98 17.87
CA SER A 630 -12.42 33.69 17.91
C SER A 630 -12.75 33.16 16.52
N ALA A 631 -13.24 34.01 15.62
CA ALA A 631 -13.54 33.63 14.24
C ALA A 631 -12.29 33.15 13.48
N PHE A 632 -11.14 33.79 13.68
CA PHE A 632 -9.88 33.37 13.08
C PHE A 632 -9.44 31.99 13.57
N ILE A 633 -9.47 31.76 14.89
CA ILE A 633 -9.12 30.46 15.49
C ILE A 633 -10.08 29.36 15.01
N THR A 634 -11.39 29.62 15.02
CA THR A 634 -12.40 28.67 14.51
C THR A 634 -12.20 28.38 13.01
N ALA A 635 -11.88 29.39 12.21
CA ALA A 635 -11.57 29.20 10.79
C ALA A 635 -10.33 28.32 10.58
N LEU A 636 -9.28 28.47 11.40
CA LEU A 636 -8.11 27.58 11.35
C LEU A 636 -8.48 26.14 11.71
N GLY A 637 -9.28 25.93 12.76
CA GLY A 637 -9.77 24.59 13.13
C GLY A 637 -10.61 23.96 12.02
N TYR A 638 -11.53 24.71 11.42
CA TYR A 638 -12.32 24.26 10.27
C TYR A 638 -11.44 23.93 9.06
N LEU A 639 -10.46 24.77 8.73
CA LEU A 639 -9.52 24.51 7.64
C LEU A 639 -8.71 23.24 7.90
N ALA A 640 -8.28 22.98 9.14
CA ALA A 640 -7.59 21.74 9.50
C ALA A 640 -8.48 20.51 9.26
N LEU A 641 -9.72 20.52 9.76
CA LEU A 641 -10.69 19.44 9.54
C LEU A 641 -11.00 19.24 8.05
N TYR A 642 -11.21 20.33 7.32
CA TYR A 642 -11.43 20.28 5.87
C TYR A 642 -10.23 19.68 5.15
N ARG A 643 -9.00 20.08 5.50
CA ARG A 643 -7.78 19.52 4.92
C ARG A 643 -7.66 18.02 5.17
N ILE A 644 -7.89 17.56 6.40
CA ILE A 644 -7.92 16.13 6.72
C ILE A 644 -8.96 15.40 5.85
N SER A 645 -10.16 15.96 5.74
CA SER A 645 -11.26 15.35 5.00
C SER A 645 -10.97 15.12 3.51
N ILE A 646 -10.20 16.01 2.88
CA ILE A 646 -9.88 15.91 1.44
C ILE A 646 -8.64 15.06 1.16
N THR A 647 -7.87 14.68 2.20
CA THR A 647 -6.74 13.76 2.03
C THR A 647 -7.23 12.38 1.58
N PRO A 648 -6.40 11.60 0.86
CA PRO A 648 -6.73 10.20 0.56
C PRO A 648 -7.11 9.40 1.81
N TRP A 649 -6.36 9.56 2.91
CA TRP A 649 -6.65 8.94 4.21
C TRP A 649 -8.06 9.24 4.72
N GLY A 650 -8.40 10.53 4.83
CA GLY A 650 -9.71 10.95 5.30
C GLY A 650 -10.86 10.59 4.35
N LYS A 651 -10.58 10.39 3.06
CA LYS A 651 -11.58 9.88 2.11
C LYS A 651 -11.80 8.39 2.27
N ASP A 652 -10.73 7.61 2.29
CA ASP A 652 -10.80 6.15 2.36
C ASP A 652 -11.47 5.68 3.67
N ILE A 653 -11.25 6.37 4.79
CA ILE A 653 -11.94 6.06 6.07
C ILE A 653 -13.43 6.40 5.99
N ARG A 654 -13.78 7.59 5.51
CA ARG A 654 -15.18 8.03 5.43
C ARG A 654 -15.99 7.24 4.41
N SER A 655 -15.35 6.64 3.42
CA SER A 655 -15.99 5.72 2.46
C SER A 655 -16.04 4.28 2.95
N GLY A 656 -15.51 3.96 4.14
CA GLY A 656 -15.41 2.59 4.65
C GLY A 656 -14.43 1.71 3.87
N TRP A 657 -13.54 2.30 3.07
CA TRP A 657 -12.54 1.56 2.27
C TRP A 657 -11.25 1.29 3.04
N ALA A 658 -10.98 2.06 4.10
CA ALA A 658 -9.80 1.86 4.93
C ALA A 658 -9.95 0.58 5.76
N GLN A 659 -9.01 -0.37 5.56
CA GLN A 659 -9.01 -1.66 6.25
C GLN A 659 -10.24 -2.54 5.92
N GLU A 660 -10.91 -2.23 4.80
CA GLU A 660 -11.96 -3.07 4.24
C GLU A 660 -11.35 -4.41 3.81
N SER A 661 -12.02 -5.52 4.15
CA SER A 661 -11.60 -6.83 3.66
C SER A 661 -11.49 -6.80 2.13
N PRO A 662 -10.38 -7.28 1.54
CA PRO A 662 -10.29 -7.46 0.09
C PRO A 662 -11.30 -8.48 -0.43
N PHE A 663 -11.85 -9.32 0.44
CA PHE A 663 -12.79 -10.38 0.11
C PHE A 663 -14.16 -10.01 0.67
N PRO A 664 -15.06 -9.41 -0.13
CA PRO A 664 -16.38 -9.04 0.38
C PRO A 664 -17.14 -10.31 0.82
N ASP A 665 -18.00 -10.14 1.81
CA ASP A 665 -18.99 -11.15 2.19
C ASP A 665 -19.93 -11.35 0.99
N TYR A 666 -19.64 -12.37 0.18
CA TYR A 666 -20.59 -12.82 -0.82
C TYR A 666 -21.70 -13.53 -0.06
N GLU A 667 -22.95 -13.07 -0.21
CA GLU A 667 -24.13 -13.87 0.13
C GLU A 667 -23.91 -15.25 -0.46
N GLN A 668 -24.04 -16.29 0.39
CA GLN A 668 -23.61 -17.66 0.13
C GLN A 668 -23.97 -18.08 -1.30
N THR A 669 -23.02 -17.90 -2.22
CA THR A 669 -23.16 -18.45 -3.55
C THR A 669 -23.16 -19.95 -3.34
N PRO A 670 -24.14 -20.69 -3.89
CA PRO A 670 -24.24 -22.12 -3.65
C PRO A 670 -22.88 -22.75 -3.97
N VAL A 671 -22.29 -23.38 -2.95
CA VAL A 671 -21.00 -24.03 -3.08
C VAL A 671 -21.19 -25.25 -3.97
N PHE A 672 -20.64 -25.19 -5.19
CA PHE A 672 -20.77 -26.26 -6.17
C PHE A 672 -19.60 -27.24 -6.01
N GLY A 673 -19.68 -28.12 -5.00
CA GLY A 673 -18.71 -29.20 -4.82
C GLY A 673 -18.50 -29.61 -3.37
N GLU A 674 -17.70 -30.65 -3.16
CA GLU A 674 -17.23 -31.05 -1.83
C GLU A 674 -16.10 -30.10 -1.40
N THR A 675 -16.34 -29.32 -0.34
CA THR A 675 -15.32 -28.49 0.28
C THR A 675 -14.53 -29.27 1.33
N THR A 676 -13.27 -28.90 1.52
CA THR A 676 -12.37 -29.58 2.45
C THR A 676 -11.32 -28.63 3.00
N LEU A 677 -10.60 -29.05 4.04
CA LEU A 677 -9.39 -28.35 4.49
C LEU A 677 -8.16 -28.91 3.75
N PRO A 678 -7.26 -28.04 3.26
CA PRO A 678 -5.97 -28.46 2.71
C PRO A 678 -5.14 -29.26 3.71
N ILE A 679 -4.47 -30.30 3.22
CA ILE A 679 -3.39 -31.01 3.90
C ILE A 679 -2.08 -30.81 3.13
N GLY A 680 -0.94 -31.10 3.76
CA GLY A 680 0.38 -30.81 3.18
C GLY A 680 0.63 -31.45 1.80
N SER A 681 0.01 -32.58 1.50
CA SER A 681 0.11 -33.28 0.21
C SER A 681 -0.78 -32.72 -0.90
N ASP A 682 -1.72 -31.82 -0.60
CA ASP A 682 -2.64 -31.27 -1.59
C ASP A 682 -1.95 -30.28 -2.53
N VAL A 683 -2.37 -30.32 -3.79
CA VAL A 683 -2.02 -29.33 -4.81
C VAL A 683 -3.11 -28.26 -4.80
N LEU A 684 -2.74 -27.05 -4.40
CA LEU A 684 -3.68 -25.95 -4.31
C LEU A 684 -3.57 -25.02 -5.50
N PHE A 685 -4.73 -24.71 -6.08
CA PHE A 685 -4.90 -23.69 -7.08
C PHE A 685 -5.68 -22.51 -6.48
N PRO A 686 -4.97 -21.53 -5.90
CA PRO A 686 -5.60 -20.32 -5.40
C PRO A 686 -6.28 -19.54 -6.53
N MET A 687 -7.39 -18.88 -6.19
CA MET A 687 -8.09 -17.92 -7.07
C MET A 687 -8.14 -16.52 -6.47
N ARG A 688 -8.00 -16.42 -5.13
CA ARG A 688 -8.15 -15.17 -4.37
C ARG A 688 -6.82 -14.50 -4.05
N ILE A 689 -5.79 -15.30 -3.84
CA ILE A 689 -4.54 -14.83 -3.24
C ILE A 689 -3.49 -14.49 -4.30
N ASP A 690 -3.74 -14.84 -5.56
CA ASP A 690 -2.88 -14.51 -6.70
C ASP A 690 -3.17 -13.11 -7.21
N SER A 691 -2.77 -12.12 -6.42
CA SER A 691 -2.88 -10.73 -6.78
C SER A 691 -1.57 -10.01 -6.60
N PRO A 692 -1.19 -9.08 -7.50
CA PRO A 692 0.02 -8.29 -7.34
C PRO A 692 -0.06 -7.41 -6.09
N PHE A 693 -1.26 -6.95 -5.70
CA PHE A 693 -1.46 -6.15 -4.49
C PHE A 693 -1.38 -6.96 -3.18
N LEU A 694 -1.39 -8.30 -3.25
CA LEU A 694 -1.24 -9.18 -2.08
C LEU A 694 0.21 -9.51 -1.77
N ALA A 695 1.16 -8.89 -2.48
CA ALA A 695 2.59 -9.04 -2.24
C ALA A 695 2.99 -10.53 -2.26
N GLY A 696 3.97 -10.94 -1.45
CA GLY A 696 4.55 -12.29 -1.45
C GLY A 696 3.57 -13.43 -1.17
N HIS A 697 2.34 -13.14 -0.70
CA HIS A 697 1.30 -14.17 -0.62
C HIS A 697 0.90 -14.73 -1.99
N ASN A 698 1.06 -13.98 -3.07
CA ASN A 698 0.71 -14.46 -4.41
C ASN A 698 1.58 -15.64 -4.89
N LEU A 699 2.74 -15.88 -4.26
CA LEU A 699 3.64 -16.99 -4.58
C LEU A 699 3.72 -18.04 -3.48
N ILE A 700 3.17 -17.77 -2.30
CA ILE A 700 3.37 -18.61 -1.10
C ILE A 700 2.92 -20.07 -1.32
N TYR A 701 1.82 -20.27 -2.04
CA TYR A 701 1.29 -21.60 -2.32
C TYR A 701 2.13 -22.42 -3.29
N ASN A 702 3.02 -21.81 -4.07
CA ASN A 702 3.93 -22.54 -4.94
C ASN A 702 4.95 -23.37 -4.13
N HIS A 703 5.18 -22.99 -2.87
CA HIS A 703 6.17 -23.59 -1.98
C HIS A 703 5.57 -24.49 -0.91
N GLN A 704 4.26 -24.71 -0.90
CA GLN A 704 3.72 -25.76 -0.05
C GLN A 704 4.14 -27.15 -0.58
N PRO A 705 4.24 -28.19 0.26
CA PRO A 705 4.82 -29.46 -0.14
C PRO A 705 4.12 -30.11 -1.35
N GLY A 706 2.79 -30.13 -1.38
CA GLY A 706 2.02 -30.67 -2.50
C GLY A 706 2.27 -29.93 -3.82
N ASN A 707 2.32 -28.59 -3.80
CA ASN A 707 2.65 -27.81 -5.01
C ASN A 707 4.11 -27.97 -5.42
N MET A 708 5.05 -28.11 -4.48
CA MET A 708 6.45 -28.39 -4.82
C MET A 708 6.56 -29.71 -5.59
N VAL A 709 5.95 -30.79 -5.07
CA VAL A 709 5.90 -32.08 -5.77
C VAL A 709 5.22 -31.92 -7.13
N TYR A 710 4.10 -31.21 -7.21
CA TYR A 710 3.40 -30.96 -8.46
C TYR A 710 4.27 -30.21 -9.48
N ASN A 711 4.97 -29.15 -9.06
CA ASN A 711 5.84 -28.35 -9.91
C ASN A 711 7.04 -29.16 -10.41
N GLU A 712 7.63 -30.01 -9.56
CA GLU A 712 8.69 -30.95 -9.96
C GLU A 712 8.20 -31.97 -11.00
N LEU A 713 6.94 -32.41 -10.90
CA LEU A 713 6.35 -33.34 -11.85
C LEU A 713 6.03 -32.66 -13.19
N VAL A 714 5.68 -31.37 -13.19
CA VAL A 714 5.30 -30.62 -14.39
C VAL A 714 6.52 -30.04 -15.12
N SER A 715 7.53 -29.52 -14.41
CA SER A 715 8.65 -28.77 -15.00
C SER A 715 9.44 -29.48 -16.11
N PRO A 716 9.80 -30.78 -16.01
CA PRO A 716 10.61 -31.46 -17.03
C PRO A 716 9.90 -31.68 -18.37
N ILE A 717 8.56 -31.58 -18.38
CA ILE A 717 7.73 -32.11 -19.47
C ILE A 717 7.59 -31.12 -20.64
N THR A 718 7.87 -29.84 -20.42
CA THR A 718 7.12 -28.80 -21.12
C THR A 718 7.86 -28.15 -22.28
N LYS A 719 9.18 -28.33 -22.42
CA LYS A 719 9.94 -27.67 -23.49
C LYS A 719 9.87 -28.37 -24.86
N GLU A 720 9.54 -29.67 -24.93
CA GLU A 720 9.66 -30.44 -26.19
C GLU A 720 8.60 -31.55 -26.41
N SER A 721 7.62 -31.72 -25.53
CA SER A 721 6.70 -32.87 -25.61
C SER A 721 5.58 -32.67 -26.66
N PRO A 722 5.39 -33.62 -27.60
CA PRO A 722 4.21 -33.64 -28.48
C PRO A 722 2.90 -33.72 -27.69
N ALA A 723 1.80 -33.18 -28.24
CA ALA A 723 0.54 -33.09 -27.50
C ALA A 723 -0.06 -34.44 -27.05
N PHE A 724 0.20 -35.53 -27.76
CA PHE A 724 -0.23 -36.87 -27.32
C PHE A 724 0.53 -37.33 -26.06
N VAL A 725 1.78 -36.89 -25.88
CA VAL A 725 2.60 -37.16 -24.71
C VAL A 725 2.07 -36.38 -23.50
N VAL A 726 1.60 -35.14 -23.71
CA VAL A 726 0.97 -34.32 -22.67
C VAL A 726 -0.25 -35.03 -22.06
N SER A 727 -1.12 -35.65 -22.87
CA SER A 727 -2.30 -36.37 -22.37
C SER A 727 -1.94 -37.53 -21.45
N SER A 728 -0.99 -38.39 -21.86
CA SER A 728 -0.52 -39.50 -21.03
C SER A 728 0.19 -39.03 -19.75
N MET A 729 0.85 -37.87 -19.82
CA MET A 729 1.55 -37.30 -18.67
C MET A 729 0.59 -36.69 -17.64
N ILE A 730 -0.54 -36.12 -18.06
CA ILE A 730 -1.56 -35.63 -17.13
C ILE A 730 -2.00 -36.75 -16.18
N ASP A 731 -2.37 -37.93 -16.72
CA ASP A 731 -2.74 -39.08 -15.88
C ASP A 731 -1.58 -39.53 -14.97
N SER A 732 -0.33 -39.47 -15.44
CA SER A 732 0.84 -39.80 -14.62
C SER A 732 1.06 -38.81 -13.47
N VAL A 733 0.94 -37.51 -13.72
CA VAL A 733 1.04 -36.46 -12.68
C VAL A 733 -0.06 -36.66 -11.65
N MET A 734 -1.31 -36.87 -12.08
CA MET A 734 -2.43 -37.13 -11.18
C MET A 734 -2.20 -38.36 -10.30
N THR A 735 -1.74 -39.46 -10.91
CA THR A 735 -1.47 -40.71 -10.20
C THR A 735 -0.38 -40.52 -9.15
N LYS A 736 0.73 -39.84 -9.48
CA LYS A 736 1.83 -39.59 -8.54
C LYS A 736 1.45 -38.67 -7.38
N VAL A 737 0.59 -37.67 -7.63
CA VAL A 737 0.02 -36.82 -6.57
C VAL A 737 -0.86 -37.67 -5.64
N GLN A 738 -1.73 -38.53 -6.21
CA GLN A 738 -2.60 -39.42 -5.45
C GLN A 738 -1.83 -40.49 -4.65
N GLU A 739 -0.73 -41.03 -5.19
CA GLU A 739 0.17 -41.98 -4.50
C GLU A 739 0.77 -41.38 -3.22
N LYS A 740 0.95 -40.05 -3.17
CA LYS A 740 1.35 -39.31 -1.97
C LYS A 740 0.17 -38.83 -1.12
N ASN A 741 -1.02 -39.40 -1.34
CA ASN A 741 -2.26 -38.99 -0.68
C ASN A 741 -2.60 -37.49 -0.92
N GLY A 742 -2.21 -36.95 -2.06
CA GLY A 742 -2.52 -35.58 -2.45
C GLY A 742 -3.81 -35.47 -3.26
N ARG A 743 -4.55 -34.37 -3.07
CA ARG A 743 -5.72 -34.00 -3.86
C ARG A 743 -5.43 -32.74 -4.66
N PHE A 744 -6.23 -32.48 -5.68
CA PHE A 744 -6.20 -31.20 -6.40
C PHE A 744 -7.34 -30.35 -5.87
N LEU A 745 -7.02 -29.24 -5.20
CA LEU A 745 -8.01 -28.34 -4.64
C LEU A 745 -7.97 -27.00 -5.38
N ARG A 746 -9.14 -26.42 -5.59
CA ARG A 746 -9.27 -25.05 -6.10
C ARG A 746 -9.99 -24.21 -5.07
N GLN A 747 -9.47 -23.02 -4.82
CA GLN A 747 -10.15 -22.07 -3.97
C GLN A 747 -11.33 -21.46 -4.72
N ASN A 748 -12.54 -21.51 -4.16
CA ASN A 748 -13.73 -20.98 -4.79
C ASN A 748 -13.93 -19.48 -4.54
N GLU A 749 -15.07 -18.94 -4.99
CA GLU A 749 -15.35 -17.52 -4.90
C GLU A 749 -15.66 -17.05 -3.48
N VAL A 750 -16.07 -17.92 -2.56
CA VAL A 750 -16.22 -17.65 -1.11
C VAL A 750 -14.94 -17.95 -0.30
N GLY A 751 -13.95 -18.55 -0.98
CA GLY A 751 -12.61 -18.81 -0.51
C GLY A 751 -12.40 -20.14 0.20
N ASP A 752 -13.39 -21.04 0.10
CA ASP A 752 -13.28 -22.44 0.51
C ASP A 752 -12.50 -23.25 -0.53
N TRP A 753 -11.91 -24.36 -0.09
CA TRP A 753 -11.17 -25.25 -0.97
C TRP A 753 -12.08 -26.39 -1.46
N GLU A 754 -12.35 -26.39 -2.76
CA GLU A 754 -13.15 -27.42 -3.43
C GLU A 754 -12.25 -28.52 -3.99
N ILE A 755 -12.60 -29.78 -3.74
CA ILE A 755 -11.94 -30.91 -4.39
C ILE A 755 -12.29 -30.89 -5.88
N LEU A 756 -11.28 -30.77 -6.74
CA LEU A 756 -11.48 -30.75 -8.17
C LEU A 756 -11.82 -32.17 -8.68
N PRO A 757 -12.93 -32.33 -9.42
CA PRO A 757 -13.19 -33.56 -10.16
C PRO A 757 -12.04 -33.88 -11.11
N LYS A 758 -11.80 -35.19 -11.39
CA LYS A 758 -10.68 -35.65 -12.24
C LYS A 758 -10.55 -34.86 -13.55
N LYS A 759 -11.67 -34.60 -14.23
CA LYS A 759 -11.72 -33.83 -15.48
C LYS A 759 -11.22 -32.39 -15.32
N ASN A 760 -11.60 -31.71 -14.23
CA ASN A 760 -11.21 -30.33 -13.98
C ASN A 760 -9.73 -30.26 -13.56
N ALA A 761 -9.28 -31.17 -12.70
CA ALA A 761 -7.87 -31.30 -12.35
C ALA A 761 -7.01 -31.54 -13.60
N ALA A 762 -7.40 -32.47 -14.49
CA ALA A 762 -6.72 -32.73 -15.75
C ALA A 762 -6.62 -31.47 -16.63
N SER A 763 -7.69 -30.68 -16.73
CA SER A 763 -7.67 -29.41 -17.46
C SER A 763 -6.70 -28.40 -16.84
N MET A 764 -6.65 -28.29 -15.51
CA MET A 764 -5.72 -27.38 -14.83
C MET A 764 -4.25 -27.81 -15.01
N ILE A 765 -3.98 -29.12 -14.95
CA ILE A 765 -2.64 -29.67 -15.21
C ILE A 765 -2.21 -29.39 -16.64
N GLN A 766 -3.11 -29.58 -17.60
CA GLN A 766 -2.84 -29.26 -19.00
C GLN A 766 -2.49 -27.77 -19.18
N ARG A 767 -3.26 -26.85 -18.59
CA ARG A 767 -2.99 -25.41 -18.64
C ARG A 767 -1.63 -25.07 -18.04
N GLN A 768 -1.30 -25.64 -16.88
CA GLN A 768 0.00 -25.42 -16.25
C GLN A 768 1.14 -25.96 -17.11
N MET A 769 1.02 -27.16 -17.67
CA MET A 769 2.02 -27.73 -18.57
C MET A 769 2.26 -26.84 -19.80
N LEU A 770 1.19 -26.33 -20.42
CA LEU A 770 1.28 -25.40 -21.54
C LEU A 770 1.94 -24.08 -21.14
N ALA A 771 1.59 -23.55 -19.97
CA ALA A 771 2.21 -22.35 -19.42
C ALA A 771 3.71 -22.55 -19.17
N GLU A 772 4.10 -23.58 -18.43
CA GLU A 772 5.50 -23.89 -18.13
C GLU A 772 6.33 -24.21 -19.38
N GLY A 773 5.70 -24.63 -20.48
CA GLY A 773 6.38 -24.91 -21.76
C GLY A 773 6.68 -23.68 -22.58
N ASN A 774 6.00 -22.57 -22.30
CA ASN A 774 6.14 -21.34 -23.05
C ASN A 774 6.15 -20.13 -22.10
N PRO A 775 7.32 -19.47 -21.90
CA PRO A 775 7.44 -18.32 -21.00
C PRO A 775 6.43 -17.19 -21.27
N ILE A 776 6.00 -17.02 -22.52
CA ILE A 776 4.99 -16.02 -22.91
C ILE A 776 3.61 -16.45 -22.40
N ILE A 777 3.22 -17.72 -22.60
CA ILE A 777 1.94 -18.24 -22.09
C ILE A 777 1.94 -18.20 -20.57
N LYS A 778 3.05 -18.56 -19.91
CA LYS A 778 3.19 -18.43 -18.45
C LYS A 778 2.93 -17.00 -17.97
N SER A 779 3.60 -16.03 -18.57
CA SER A 779 3.46 -14.61 -18.22
C SER A 779 2.04 -14.10 -18.46
N LEU A 780 1.42 -14.47 -19.58
CA LEU A 780 0.04 -14.08 -19.89
C LEU A 780 -0.98 -14.74 -18.95
N ALA A 781 -0.79 -16.02 -18.63
CA ALA A 781 -1.66 -16.73 -17.69
C ALA A 781 -1.59 -16.11 -16.30
N GLN A 782 -0.39 -15.75 -15.85
CA GLN A 782 -0.18 -15.04 -14.59
C GLN A 782 -0.85 -13.66 -14.60
N GLU A 783 -0.67 -12.88 -15.66
CA GLU A 783 -1.30 -11.56 -15.77
C GLU A 783 -2.83 -11.64 -15.83
N ILE A 784 -3.39 -12.62 -16.56
CA ILE A 784 -4.84 -12.87 -16.56
C ILE A 784 -5.32 -13.21 -15.16
N LYS A 785 -4.57 -14.04 -14.42
CA LYS A 785 -4.89 -14.40 -13.03
C LYS A 785 -4.91 -13.15 -12.13
N PHE A 786 -3.91 -12.29 -12.25
CA PHE A 786 -3.80 -11.02 -11.55
C PHE A 786 -4.96 -10.08 -11.87
N LEU A 787 -5.32 -9.92 -13.15
CA LEU A 787 -6.43 -9.08 -13.58
C LEU A 787 -7.78 -9.61 -13.09
N LYS A 788 -7.99 -10.93 -13.07
CA LYS A 788 -9.20 -11.55 -12.49
C LYS A 788 -9.26 -11.32 -10.99
N SER A 789 -8.14 -11.47 -10.30
CA SER A 789 -8.05 -11.20 -8.86
C SER A 789 -8.34 -9.72 -8.55
N GLU A 790 -7.74 -8.78 -9.28
CA GLU A 790 -8.04 -7.34 -9.15
C GLU A 790 -9.52 -7.04 -9.45
N ALA A 791 -10.10 -7.71 -10.44
CA ALA A 791 -11.50 -7.52 -10.78
C ALA A 791 -12.46 -8.02 -9.68
N ARG A 792 -12.10 -9.10 -8.98
CA ARG A 792 -12.93 -9.71 -7.94
C ARG A 792 -12.71 -9.12 -6.55
N PHE A 793 -11.46 -8.80 -6.22
CA PHE A 793 -11.02 -8.53 -4.85
C PHE A 793 -10.32 -7.18 -4.72
N GLY A 794 -9.90 -6.59 -5.84
CA GLY A 794 -9.22 -5.30 -5.89
C GLY A 794 -10.11 -4.11 -5.51
N ARG A 795 -9.53 -2.91 -5.57
CA ARG A 795 -10.19 -1.65 -5.14
C ARG A 795 -11.46 -1.35 -5.92
N ARG A 796 -11.55 -1.83 -7.16
CA ARG A 796 -12.63 -1.55 -8.10
C ARG A 796 -13.62 -2.70 -8.25
N ARG A 797 -13.55 -3.71 -7.38
CA ARG A 797 -14.45 -4.89 -7.43
C ARG A 797 -15.94 -4.57 -7.40
N ASN A 798 -16.32 -3.43 -6.83
CA ASN A 798 -17.72 -3.00 -6.74
C ASN A 798 -18.21 -2.29 -8.03
N MET A 799 -17.32 -2.02 -8.99
CA MET A 799 -17.72 -1.48 -10.30
C MET A 799 -18.32 -2.60 -11.15
N VAL A 800 -19.55 -2.41 -11.64
CA VAL A 800 -20.27 -3.41 -12.46
C VAL A 800 -19.44 -3.82 -13.67
N SER A 801 -18.82 -2.84 -14.33
CA SER A 801 -17.97 -3.05 -15.51
C SER A 801 -16.77 -3.97 -15.26
N ILE A 802 -16.23 -3.93 -14.05
CA ILE A 802 -15.12 -4.77 -13.61
C ILE A 802 -15.62 -6.15 -13.21
N ARG A 803 -16.68 -6.21 -12.41
CA ARG A 803 -17.22 -7.47 -11.86
C ARG A 803 -17.78 -8.38 -12.95
N GLU A 804 -18.53 -7.86 -13.89
CA GLU A 804 -19.27 -8.69 -14.85
C GLU A 804 -18.53 -8.82 -16.18
N HIS A 805 -18.18 -7.71 -16.81
CA HIS A 805 -17.64 -7.74 -18.18
C HIS A 805 -16.16 -8.09 -18.24
N SER A 806 -15.36 -7.55 -17.32
CA SER A 806 -13.91 -7.78 -17.36
C SER A 806 -13.58 -9.24 -17.05
N ILE A 807 -14.24 -9.85 -16.06
CA ILE A 807 -14.06 -11.26 -15.71
C ILE A 807 -14.46 -12.17 -16.87
N GLU A 808 -15.62 -11.95 -17.49
CA GLU A 808 -16.08 -12.78 -18.61
C GLU A 808 -15.11 -12.69 -19.80
N ARG A 809 -14.63 -11.48 -20.14
CA ARG A 809 -13.65 -11.29 -21.21
C ARG A 809 -12.31 -11.96 -20.89
N LEU A 810 -11.85 -11.89 -19.65
CA LEU A 810 -10.63 -12.57 -19.20
C LEU A 810 -10.79 -14.09 -19.22
N ASN A 811 -11.97 -14.62 -18.88
CA ASN A 811 -12.29 -16.04 -19.01
C ASN A 811 -12.24 -16.49 -20.48
N LYS A 812 -12.90 -15.77 -21.39
CA LYS A 812 -12.86 -16.06 -22.84
C LYS A 812 -11.45 -15.97 -23.42
N LEU A 813 -10.64 -15.02 -22.94
CA LEU A 813 -9.24 -14.89 -23.35
C LEU A 813 -8.41 -16.08 -22.87
N GLU A 814 -8.56 -16.45 -21.59
CA GLU A 814 -7.89 -17.63 -21.02
C GLU A 814 -8.28 -18.91 -21.77
N GLU A 815 -9.58 -19.11 -22.02
CA GLU A 815 -10.09 -20.24 -22.79
C GLU A 815 -9.47 -20.28 -24.18
N ARG A 816 -9.46 -19.18 -24.94
CA ARG A 816 -8.82 -19.15 -26.27
C ARG A 816 -7.32 -19.41 -26.24
N MET A 817 -6.64 -19.01 -25.15
CA MET A 817 -5.20 -19.21 -25.00
C MET A 817 -4.85 -20.68 -24.76
N PHE A 818 -5.70 -21.43 -24.07
CA PHE A 818 -5.47 -22.83 -23.71
C PHE A 818 -6.30 -23.86 -24.50
N ASP A 819 -7.38 -23.43 -25.15
CA ASP A 819 -8.23 -24.23 -26.06
C ASP A 819 -7.67 -24.20 -27.49
N MET A 820 -6.34 -24.23 -27.63
CA MET A 820 -5.74 -24.61 -28.91
C MET A 820 -6.12 -26.06 -29.17
N LYS A 821 -7.32 -26.27 -29.73
CA LYS A 821 -7.64 -27.45 -30.50
C LYS A 821 -6.45 -27.60 -31.44
N LEU A 822 -5.64 -28.63 -31.21
CA LEU A 822 -4.65 -29.08 -32.19
C LEU A 822 -5.38 -29.01 -33.52
N PRO A 823 -4.83 -28.31 -34.54
CA PRO A 823 -5.50 -28.22 -35.82
C PRO A 823 -5.87 -29.66 -36.18
N GLU A 824 -7.17 -29.95 -36.16
CA GLU A 824 -7.66 -31.24 -36.64
C GLU A 824 -7.01 -31.34 -38.01
N GLU A 825 -6.21 -32.38 -38.23
CA GLU A 825 -5.60 -32.64 -39.53
C GLU A 825 -6.77 -32.62 -40.51
N LYS A 826 -6.99 -31.48 -41.16
CA LYS A 826 -8.00 -31.37 -42.19
C LYS A 826 -7.50 -32.35 -43.23
N PRO A 827 -8.21 -33.47 -43.48
CA PRO A 827 -7.82 -34.34 -44.56
C PRO A 827 -7.68 -33.44 -45.78
N SER A 828 -6.55 -33.53 -46.46
CA SER A 828 -6.18 -32.64 -47.55
C SER A 828 -7.23 -32.70 -48.65
N VAL A 829 -8.27 -31.88 -48.55
CA VAL A 829 -9.25 -31.67 -49.61
C VAL A 829 -8.64 -30.63 -50.53
N ILE A 830 -7.96 -31.15 -51.54
CA ILE A 830 -7.61 -30.45 -52.76
C ILE A 830 -8.91 -30.07 -53.47
N ASN A 831 -9.00 -28.82 -53.92
CA ASN A 831 -10.05 -28.19 -54.76
C ASN A 831 -11.31 -27.74 -53.98
N GLN A 832 -11.92 -26.57 -54.19
CA GLN A 832 -12.08 -25.77 -55.40
C GLN A 832 -12.35 -24.30 -55.00
N PHE A 833 -11.70 -23.34 -55.65
CA PHE A 833 -12.02 -21.92 -55.53
C PHE A 833 -13.38 -21.62 -56.19
N GLU A 834 -14.40 -21.29 -55.39
CA GLU A 834 -15.60 -20.61 -55.88
C GLU A 834 -15.43 -19.10 -55.71
N ILE A 835 -15.28 -18.41 -56.83
CA ILE A 835 -15.25 -16.94 -56.91
C ILE A 835 -16.69 -16.45 -56.72
N ARG A 836 -16.99 -15.79 -55.60
CA ARG A 836 -18.23 -15.01 -55.44
C ARG A 836 -18.01 -13.57 -55.95
N PRO A 837 -18.97 -13.00 -56.70
CA PRO A 837 -18.86 -11.65 -57.22
C PRO A 837 -19.03 -10.61 -56.10
N VAL A 838 -18.12 -9.64 -56.08
CA VAL A 838 -18.14 -8.45 -55.21
C VAL A 838 -19.35 -7.58 -55.56
N ALA A 839 -20.28 -7.44 -54.63
CA ALA A 839 -21.36 -6.47 -54.72
C ALA A 839 -20.81 -5.05 -54.48
N VAL A 840 -20.90 -4.21 -55.51
CA VAL A 840 -20.56 -2.79 -55.47
C VAL A 840 -21.56 -2.05 -54.57
N MET A 841 -21.17 -1.74 -53.33
CA MET A 841 -21.87 -0.75 -52.52
C MET A 841 -21.52 0.65 -53.01
N LYS A 842 -22.53 1.39 -53.45
CA LYS A 842 -22.44 2.79 -53.85
C LYS A 842 -22.25 3.66 -52.60
N ASN A 843 -21.15 4.41 -52.58
CA ASN A 843 -20.88 5.46 -51.60
C ASN A 843 -21.98 6.54 -51.61
N ALA A 844 -22.76 6.60 -50.54
CA ALA A 844 -23.57 7.78 -50.23
C ALA A 844 -22.67 8.82 -49.54
N LYS A 845 -22.43 9.94 -50.24
CA LYS A 845 -21.80 11.14 -49.67
C LYS A 845 -22.59 11.59 -48.45
N LYS A 846 -21.94 11.65 -47.29
CA LYS A 846 -22.50 12.25 -46.08
C LYS A 846 -22.04 13.70 -46.03
N ASP A 847 -22.96 14.60 -46.38
CA ASP A 847 -22.76 16.04 -46.26
C ASP A 847 -22.58 16.44 -44.79
N THR A 848 -21.40 16.97 -44.49
CA THR A 848 -21.07 17.64 -43.24
C THR A 848 -21.41 19.12 -43.34
N SER A 849 -22.60 19.49 -42.88
CA SER A 849 -22.85 20.82 -42.32
C SER A 849 -24.20 20.85 -41.63
N ASN A 850 -24.20 20.92 -40.30
CA ASN A 850 -25.02 21.86 -39.55
C ASN A 850 -24.63 21.80 -38.07
N ASN A 851 -24.18 22.95 -37.56
CA ASN A 851 -24.20 23.30 -36.15
C ASN A 851 -25.66 23.24 -35.68
N SER A 852 -26.11 22.11 -35.14
CA SER A 852 -27.17 22.14 -34.15
C SER A 852 -26.49 22.26 -32.79
N GLU A 853 -26.75 23.37 -32.11
CA GLU A 853 -26.62 23.41 -30.66
C GLU A 853 -27.37 22.18 -30.11
N SER A 854 -26.66 21.36 -29.34
CA SER A 854 -27.20 20.14 -28.74
C SER A 854 -28.22 20.50 -27.66
N GLU A 855 -29.43 20.88 -28.07
CA GLU A 855 -30.60 20.89 -27.20
C GLU A 855 -30.85 19.44 -26.77
N GLY A 856 -30.63 19.12 -25.49
CA GLY A 856 -31.07 17.83 -24.97
C GLY A 856 -30.69 17.57 -23.52
N TYR A 857 -29.42 17.75 -23.18
CA TYR A 857 -28.88 17.37 -21.87
C TYR A 857 -28.18 18.53 -21.18
N LYS A 858 -28.40 18.66 -19.87
CA LYS A 858 -27.76 19.63 -18.97
C LYS A 858 -27.09 18.87 -17.83
N LYS A 859 -26.07 19.49 -17.22
CA LYS A 859 -25.46 18.98 -15.99
C LYS A 859 -26.55 18.83 -14.91
N GLY A 860 -26.65 17.65 -14.33
CA GLY A 860 -27.68 17.27 -13.35
C GLY A 860 -28.83 16.45 -13.94
N ASP A 861 -28.95 16.33 -15.26
CA ASP A 861 -29.99 15.49 -15.87
C ASP A 861 -29.74 14.02 -15.54
N VAL A 862 -30.81 13.29 -15.22
CA VAL A 862 -30.78 11.83 -15.05
C VAL A 862 -31.01 11.20 -16.42
N VAL A 863 -30.03 10.43 -16.87
CA VAL A 863 -29.95 9.84 -18.20
C VAL A 863 -29.65 8.35 -18.10
N GLU A 864 -29.79 7.65 -19.20
CA GLU A 864 -29.23 6.32 -19.37
C GLU A 864 -28.13 6.34 -20.42
N GLY A 865 -27.00 5.68 -20.13
CA GLY A 865 -25.89 5.47 -21.05
C GLY A 865 -25.92 4.06 -21.64
N TYR A 866 -25.74 3.94 -22.96
CA TYR A 866 -25.74 2.66 -23.67
C TYR A 866 -24.35 2.06 -23.82
N PHE A 867 -24.22 0.78 -23.49
CA PHE A 867 -23.04 -0.05 -23.71
C PHE A 867 -23.44 -1.22 -24.60
N GLU A 868 -22.70 -1.45 -25.68
CA GLU A 868 -23.10 -2.34 -26.79
C GLU A 868 -23.39 -3.78 -26.37
N ASN A 869 -22.78 -4.26 -25.29
CA ASN A 869 -23.01 -5.63 -24.79
C ASN A 869 -24.02 -5.70 -23.64
N ASP A 870 -24.30 -4.56 -22.99
CA ASP A 870 -24.78 -4.56 -21.61
C ASP A 870 -26.04 -3.70 -21.43
N GLY A 871 -26.47 -3.00 -22.49
CA GLY A 871 -27.70 -2.25 -22.47
C GLY A 871 -27.55 -0.84 -21.88
N TRP A 872 -28.60 -0.38 -21.19
CA TRP A 872 -28.76 1.01 -20.77
C TRP A 872 -28.63 1.14 -19.25
N PHE A 873 -27.70 1.97 -18.77
CA PHE A 873 -27.42 2.16 -17.35
C PHE A 873 -27.75 3.57 -16.91
N LYS A 874 -28.44 3.71 -15.79
CA LYS A 874 -28.83 5.00 -15.22
C LYS A 874 -27.63 5.75 -14.65
N GLY A 875 -27.58 7.06 -14.91
CA GLY A 875 -26.59 7.95 -14.32
C GLY A 875 -27.00 9.41 -14.39
N THR A 876 -26.17 10.27 -13.79
CA THR A 876 -26.35 11.72 -13.76
C THR A 876 -25.32 12.40 -14.64
N VAL A 877 -25.77 13.28 -15.54
CA VAL A 877 -24.88 14.07 -16.40
C VAL A 877 -24.03 15.01 -15.54
N THR A 878 -22.72 14.85 -15.59
CA THR A 878 -21.76 15.70 -14.85
C THR A 878 -21.20 16.85 -15.69
N SER A 879 -21.12 16.67 -17.01
CA SER A 879 -20.78 17.73 -17.96
C SER A 879 -21.22 17.38 -19.38
N VAL A 880 -21.47 18.40 -20.20
CA VAL A 880 -21.80 18.24 -21.62
C VAL A 880 -20.77 19.02 -22.42
N ARG A 881 -20.13 18.36 -23.39
CA ARG A 881 -19.12 18.98 -24.27
C ARG A 881 -19.35 18.54 -25.71
N ARG A 882 -19.82 19.47 -26.56
CA ARG A 882 -20.13 19.22 -27.98
C ARG A 882 -21.11 18.05 -28.14
N ASN A 883 -20.66 16.96 -28.76
CA ASN A 883 -21.39 15.74 -29.05
C ASN A 883 -21.16 14.60 -28.04
N LYS A 884 -20.58 14.94 -26.87
CA LYS A 884 -20.31 13.99 -25.80
C LYS A 884 -20.90 14.47 -24.47
N VAL A 885 -21.40 13.52 -23.68
CA VAL A 885 -21.99 13.72 -22.36
C VAL A 885 -21.18 12.90 -21.37
N ALA A 886 -20.64 13.55 -20.35
CA ALA A 886 -20.01 12.87 -19.24
C ALA A 886 -21.09 12.51 -18.22
N ILE A 887 -21.19 11.24 -17.85
CA ILE A 887 -22.21 10.68 -16.98
C ILE A 887 -21.51 10.02 -15.79
N ALA A 888 -21.95 10.35 -14.57
CA ALA A 888 -21.64 9.60 -13.36
C ALA A 888 -22.79 8.62 -13.11
N PHE A 889 -22.53 7.34 -13.29
CA PHE A 889 -23.52 6.28 -13.13
C PHE A 889 -23.82 6.04 -11.65
N ASP A 890 -24.99 5.49 -11.36
CA ASP A 890 -25.45 5.27 -9.97
C ASP A 890 -24.60 4.22 -9.23
N ASP A 891 -23.82 3.41 -9.95
CA ASP A 891 -22.83 2.46 -9.43
C ASP A 891 -21.45 3.11 -9.12
N GLY A 892 -21.31 4.42 -9.36
CA GLY A 892 -20.09 5.18 -9.12
C GLY A 892 -19.14 5.27 -10.31
N ASP A 893 -19.43 4.62 -11.44
CA ASP A 893 -18.62 4.72 -12.66
C ASP A 893 -18.78 6.10 -13.34
N PHE A 894 -17.78 6.49 -14.13
CA PHE A 894 -17.78 7.73 -14.89
C PHE A 894 -17.37 7.49 -16.33
N GLN A 895 -18.26 7.74 -17.29
CA GLN A 895 -17.95 7.64 -18.71
C GLN A 895 -18.33 8.88 -19.49
N ILE A 896 -17.63 9.10 -20.60
CA ILE A 896 -17.94 10.13 -21.58
C ILE A 896 -18.52 9.44 -22.83
N LEU A 897 -19.84 9.47 -22.95
CA LEU A 897 -20.57 8.82 -24.05
C LEU A 897 -20.92 9.83 -25.14
N THR A 898 -21.02 9.37 -26.39
CA THR A 898 -21.56 10.16 -27.49
C THR A 898 -23.07 10.31 -27.36
N LEU A 899 -23.65 11.40 -27.86
CA LEU A 899 -25.10 11.68 -27.71
C LEU A 899 -26.03 10.55 -28.17
N ASN A 900 -25.62 9.74 -29.16
CA ASN A 900 -26.39 8.58 -29.64
C ASN A 900 -26.37 7.38 -28.68
N LYS A 901 -25.45 7.37 -27.70
CA LYS A 901 -25.37 6.39 -26.61
C LYS A 901 -25.95 6.95 -25.31
N VAL A 902 -26.72 8.04 -25.36
CA VAL A 902 -27.33 8.67 -24.18
C VAL A 902 -28.80 8.97 -24.46
N ARG A 903 -29.69 8.54 -23.56
CA ARG A 903 -31.12 8.87 -23.59
C ARG A 903 -31.57 9.42 -22.24
N LYS A 904 -32.71 10.13 -22.19
CA LYS A 904 -33.32 10.50 -20.89
C LYS A 904 -33.74 9.24 -20.16
N TYR A 905 -33.50 9.20 -18.85
CA TYR A 905 -33.95 8.08 -18.03
C TYR A 905 -35.48 8.05 -18.01
N THR A 906 -36.05 6.93 -18.43
CA THR A 906 -37.49 6.67 -18.32
C THR A 906 -37.68 5.68 -17.19
N LYS A 907 -38.36 6.12 -16.12
CA LYS A 907 -38.69 5.23 -15.01
C LYS A 907 -39.61 4.11 -15.53
N LEU A 908 -39.21 2.87 -15.28
CA LEU A 908 -40.04 1.69 -15.52
C LEU A 908 -41.05 1.56 -14.38
N GLU A 909 -42.29 1.24 -14.73
CA GLU A 909 -43.40 1.01 -13.80
C GLU A 909 -43.99 -0.38 -14.04
N VAL A 910 -44.59 -0.97 -13.00
CA VAL A 910 -45.36 -2.22 -13.13
C VAL A 910 -46.49 -2.00 -14.13
N GLY A 911 -46.62 -2.92 -15.08
CA GLY A 911 -47.55 -2.84 -16.22
C GLY A 911 -46.92 -2.28 -17.50
N ASP A 912 -45.67 -1.80 -17.47
CA ASP A 912 -44.99 -1.37 -18.69
C ASP A 912 -44.67 -2.57 -19.58
N GLU A 913 -45.03 -2.45 -20.86
CA GLU A 913 -44.58 -3.38 -21.90
C GLU A 913 -43.14 -3.07 -22.28
N VAL A 914 -42.32 -4.10 -22.32
CA VAL A 914 -40.88 -3.99 -22.48
C VAL A 914 -40.33 -5.14 -23.34
N PHE A 915 -39.15 -4.95 -23.93
CA PHE A 915 -38.43 -6.03 -24.61
C PHE A 915 -37.34 -6.61 -23.72
N SER A 916 -37.32 -7.94 -23.58
CA SER A 916 -36.25 -8.73 -22.96
C SER A 916 -35.86 -9.88 -23.90
N GLN A 917 -34.57 -10.00 -24.23
CA GLN A 917 -34.04 -11.02 -25.15
C GLN A 917 -34.79 -11.15 -26.50
N GLY A 918 -35.34 -10.04 -27.01
CA GLY A 918 -36.10 -10.02 -28.26
C GLY A 918 -37.57 -10.45 -28.14
N LYS A 919 -38.05 -10.78 -26.94
CA LYS A 919 -39.46 -11.05 -26.64
C LYS A 919 -40.14 -9.85 -25.99
N LYS A 920 -41.45 -9.73 -26.21
CA LYS A 920 -42.31 -8.71 -25.60
C LYS A 920 -42.80 -9.24 -24.26
N VAL A 921 -42.45 -8.57 -23.17
CA VAL A 921 -42.82 -8.96 -21.80
C VAL A 921 -43.46 -7.77 -21.09
N VAL A 922 -44.26 -8.01 -20.05
CA VAL A 922 -44.85 -6.97 -19.19
C VAL A 922 -44.18 -7.02 -17.83
N ILE A 923 -43.82 -5.87 -17.28
CA ILE A 923 -43.30 -5.82 -15.91
C ILE A 923 -44.42 -6.15 -14.92
N THR A 924 -44.28 -7.24 -14.16
CA THR A 924 -45.26 -7.65 -13.14
C THR A 924 -44.86 -7.18 -11.74
N HIS A 925 -43.55 -7.07 -11.47
CA HIS A 925 -43.05 -6.58 -10.20
C HIS A 925 -41.75 -5.78 -10.38
N ILE A 926 -41.59 -4.72 -9.57
CA ILE A 926 -40.32 -4.01 -9.41
C ILE A 926 -40.05 -3.93 -7.92
N SER A 927 -39.02 -4.63 -7.45
CA SER A 927 -38.65 -4.62 -6.04
C SER A 927 -37.89 -3.35 -5.65
N ALA A 928 -37.72 -3.12 -4.35
CA ALA A 928 -37.02 -1.95 -3.82
C ALA A 928 -35.53 -1.87 -4.21
N ASN A 929 -34.89 -3.00 -4.55
CA ASN A 929 -33.50 -3.04 -5.02
C ASN A 929 -33.38 -2.94 -6.55
N GLY A 930 -34.51 -2.77 -7.26
CA GLY A 930 -34.56 -2.65 -8.71
C GLY A 930 -34.78 -3.97 -9.45
N HIS A 931 -34.89 -5.13 -8.78
CA HIS A 931 -35.26 -6.39 -9.45
C HIS A 931 -36.59 -6.25 -10.21
N ILE A 932 -36.63 -6.65 -11.48
CA ILE A 932 -37.81 -6.54 -12.33
C ILE A 932 -38.27 -7.96 -12.70
N GLU A 933 -39.44 -8.35 -12.20
CA GLU A 933 -40.11 -9.56 -12.68
C GLU A 933 -40.94 -9.21 -13.91
N VAL A 934 -40.90 -10.08 -14.90
CA VAL A 934 -41.60 -9.89 -16.16
C VAL A 934 -42.43 -11.13 -16.50
N GLU A 935 -43.54 -10.93 -17.19
CA GLU A 935 -44.38 -11.99 -17.73
C GLU A 935 -44.41 -11.88 -19.25
N ASP A 936 -44.17 -12.98 -19.95
CA ASP A 936 -44.19 -13.01 -21.42
C ASP A 936 -45.63 -12.74 -21.91
N VAL A 937 -45.77 -11.78 -22.85
CA VAL A 937 -47.08 -11.35 -23.36
C VAL A 937 -47.74 -12.46 -24.17
N ASP A 938 -46.94 -13.35 -24.76
CA ASP A 938 -47.42 -14.38 -25.70
C ASP A 938 -47.51 -15.79 -25.07
N GLU A 939 -46.87 -16.02 -23.91
CA GLU A 939 -46.90 -17.30 -23.19
C GLU A 939 -46.97 -17.01 -21.68
N ASN A 940 -47.95 -17.55 -20.93
CA ASN A 940 -48.05 -17.38 -19.46
C ASN A 940 -46.91 -18.12 -18.72
N ILE A 941 -45.67 -17.68 -18.91
CA ILE A 941 -44.47 -18.21 -18.27
C ILE A 941 -43.88 -17.05 -17.45
N HIS A 942 -43.79 -17.27 -16.14
CA HIS A 942 -43.07 -16.37 -15.23
C HIS A 942 -41.58 -16.72 -15.25
N GLU A 943 -40.74 -15.73 -15.54
CA GLU A 943 -39.29 -15.85 -15.43
C GLU A 943 -38.74 -14.69 -14.56
N ASP A 944 -37.93 -15.04 -13.57
CA ASP A 944 -37.24 -14.07 -12.70
C ASP A 944 -35.91 -13.66 -13.34
N PHE A 945 -35.71 -12.35 -13.57
CA PHE A 945 -34.46 -11.85 -14.17
C PHE A 945 -33.89 -10.60 -13.49
N ILE A 946 -32.56 -10.55 -13.47
CA ILE A 946 -31.77 -9.37 -13.13
C ILE A 946 -31.22 -8.76 -14.44
N PHE A 947 -31.98 -7.80 -14.97
CA PHE A 947 -31.72 -6.80 -16.03
C PHE A 947 -31.24 -7.19 -17.44
N ASN A 948 -32.11 -6.91 -18.43
CA ASN A 948 -31.90 -5.88 -19.48
C ASN A 948 -33.24 -5.63 -20.20
N VAL A 949 -34.02 -4.65 -19.74
CA VAL A 949 -35.45 -4.52 -20.06
C VAL A 949 -35.72 -3.15 -20.69
N ARG A 950 -36.35 -3.09 -21.88
CA ARG A 950 -36.59 -1.83 -22.62
C ARG A 950 -38.06 -1.52 -22.82
N LYS A 951 -38.57 -0.43 -22.25
CA LYS A 951 -39.95 0.08 -22.49
C LYS A 951 -40.20 0.34 -23.97
N ILE A 952 -41.37 -0.12 -24.46
CA ILE A 952 -41.83 -0.02 -25.85
C ILE A 952 -42.17 1.42 -26.23
#